data_AF-A0A812JGG7-F1
#
_entry.id   AF-A0A812JGG7-F1
#
_cell.length_a   1.000
_cell.length_b   1.000
_cell.length_c   1.000
_cell.angle_alpha   90.00
_cell.angle_beta   90.00
_cell.angle_gamma   90.00
#
_symmetry.space_group_name_H-M   'P 1'
#
loop_
_entity.id
_entity.type
_entity.pdbx_description
1 polymer ?
#
loop_
_entity_poly.entity_id
_entity_poly.type
_entity_poly.pdbx_seq_one_letter_code
_entity_poly.pdbx_strand_id
1 'polypeptide(L)'
;MTVWKKQMVDAGVSEKMADLVVKLGYDSEELFCGAFVDQAAFESWLVKLRSKAGDTELERLDDVEWATHPVAARLRVFWKKCQKLPLLALQPRGPDGGVSTASLALMPVQSASRLTPSDRERLRRKLEADYTSVVVTAETMPALCYLQAIHQQKQDKLWEWLPWRRILSEEQLLEVKARRSRATPDSQPDEWDLDLVGAALRVQHTLETRAHAFAMVDACHLHSWTVYVKKFMHLYAKKPMENFRPPTVLEAEAADRSVLEEVFQLCFSGHSLSDALAHVVVDRDMLRHVLVERPKAGKVEKVPLPPSPLPPLPRRPGLGNGKRRPSEAPRAPGKRLRNGECWDWVDGKCSSKMCRFKHECAVCGDKSHHAAVFMGASHRRHTLTESTLRKASSRFRLKDGGGVWSDADWMSPRSSDFLWELRRFWMERIAEWGLVPRLLAHVTQAEPLPLLRDDEVDVLRQDVVAFLRSRGWQCTARVAEGQPFTLGIWDALLGYLQDCDADLPDILQKGVPTGILSDIPASGVWHPVDRPERPCLELLVHDEPWASATDDSDCLMRLVQADIDAGFAEWLPGGFPEAKARFGAKCAAGKLGVVKKEGSDPRLVGDSSVSNANLLCRILEKVELPSLFDVSEFLSRYQDEAWTAFSLDVAKAHKRIRIDPAERGFSIFVAVDKQGRKHWFVYNTAHFGASWAGYWWARAAGAFVRCAHVLLHDSHFLVIYVDDLLALFPRHRAPFLACLCIMLATSMGVPISWRKLQLADSLRWIGWDICLGRRPVATLPLDKRAVLLAVLQPLRSPGASINRRDLRKLVGRLCWFTAGLRWLRPWLAMWFHALAKPKLRLQCLDREQIEEVAGALDDTMLVSWPCATSDVQAGWRVLEASNRAVDCRRDLLTARLRNGRVWVKFSEASDSGTVVLSSDEARVASFFLDVVKANVPVQLATTAGISGAAAADAFAEGDQAGLGGWWIEPGEHIHPRNIRYFAISLRLRDLPAWFLKPLEKGDRNLQPLIAAFEALAQLVLLECRCLSLPRTGDVGWLAMRQECDNMGVVGASAKGMSLKEPLASVLQSAGLFCAEHGLDLRITHVAGVRNKWADALSRGYAVDAEFWDMLDERRRVRPDWRRLLELGRCPVMPRGL
;
A
#
# COMPACT_ATOMS: atom_id res chain seq x y z
N MET A 1 8.42 17.74 56.56
CA MET A 1 7.62 17.58 55.32
C MET A 1 8.60 17.49 54.16
N THR A 2 8.60 16.41 53.36
CA THR A 2 9.53 16.29 52.21
C THR A 2 9.22 17.35 51.15
N VAL A 3 10.21 17.76 50.36
CA VAL A 3 10.05 18.79 49.30
C VAL A 3 8.92 18.41 48.33
N TRP A 4 8.84 17.13 47.98
CA TRP A 4 7.80 16.58 47.13
C TRP A 4 6.39 16.64 47.75
N LYS A 5 6.26 16.28 49.04
CA LYS A 5 5.00 16.41 49.76
C LYS A 5 4.54 17.87 49.84
N LYS A 6 5.47 18.80 50.03
CA LYS A 6 5.18 20.25 50.05
C LYS A 6 4.64 20.71 48.69
N GLN A 7 5.20 20.25 47.57
CA GLN A 7 4.71 20.59 46.22
C GLN A 7 3.28 20.09 45.95
N MET A 8 2.91 18.89 46.43
CA MET A 8 1.53 18.40 46.34
C MET A 8 0.55 19.30 47.10
N VAL A 9 0.93 19.69 48.33
CA VAL A 9 0.10 20.51 49.20
C VAL A 9 -0.01 21.94 48.69
N ASP A 10 1.08 22.53 48.20
CA ASP A 10 1.09 23.85 47.55
C ASP A 10 0.23 23.86 46.27
N ALA A 11 0.08 22.71 45.61
CA ALA A 11 -0.81 22.53 44.46
C ALA A 11 -2.27 22.24 44.83
N GLY A 12 -2.59 22.18 46.13
CA GLY A 12 -3.94 22.04 46.67
C GLY A 12 -4.36 20.61 47.05
N VAL A 13 -3.48 19.61 46.90
CA VAL A 13 -3.75 18.25 47.40
C VAL A 13 -3.74 18.28 48.94
N SER A 14 -4.73 17.66 49.59
CA SER A 14 -4.78 17.66 51.06
C SER A 14 -3.57 16.95 51.66
N GLU A 15 -3.12 17.36 52.84
CA GLU A 15 -1.93 16.78 53.47
C GLU A 15 -2.06 15.27 53.73
N LYS A 16 -3.26 14.83 54.14
CA LYS A 16 -3.62 13.40 54.31
C LYS A 16 -3.47 12.61 53.01
N MET A 17 -3.87 13.19 51.87
CA MET A 17 -3.77 12.54 50.57
C MET A 17 -2.34 12.54 50.04
N ALA A 18 -1.58 13.62 50.25
CA ALA A 18 -0.16 13.67 49.88
C ALA A 18 0.67 12.62 50.66
N ASP A 19 0.37 12.42 51.95
CA ASP A 19 0.99 11.34 52.74
C ASP A 19 0.67 9.94 52.20
N LEU A 20 -0.57 9.72 51.75
CA LEU A 20 -0.97 8.44 51.16
C LEU A 20 -0.23 8.17 49.84
N VAL A 21 -0.13 9.16 48.97
CA VAL A 21 0.58 9.06 47.69
C VAL A 21 2.05 8.67 47.93
N VAL A 22 2.71 9.32 48.88
CA VAL A 22 4.10 9.00 49.25
C VAL A 22 4.20 7.60 49.88
N LYS A 23 3.28 7.21 50.78
CA LYS A 23 3.24 5.86 51.39
C LYS A 23 3.02 4.74 50.38
N LEU A 24 2.35 5.02 49.26
CA LEU A 24 2.14 4.06 48.17
C LEU A 24 3.35 3.91 47.25
N GLY A 25 4.48 4.56 47.59
CA GLY A 25 5.75 4.45 46.89
C GLY A 25 5.98 5.55 45.85
N TYR A 26 5.11 6.57 45.76
CA TYR A 26 5.30 7.71 44.87
C TYR A 26 5.95 8.89 45.60
N ASP A 27 7.18 8.66 46.06
CA ASP A 27 7.92 9.56 46.93
C ASP A 27 8.75 10.64 46.20
N SER A 28 8.76 10.63 44.86
CA SER A 28 9.36 11.68 44.01
C SER A 28 8.47 12.09 42.82
N GLU A 29 8.71 13.29 42.29
CA GLU A 29 8.00 13.85 41.12
C GLU A 29 8.19 13.01 39.86
N GLU A 30 9.44 12.61 39.61
CA GLU A 30 9.82 11.82 38.45
C GLU A 30 9.12 10.45 38.45
N LEU A 31 9.06 9.79 39.61
CA LEU A 31 8.41 8.50 39.75
C LEU A 31 6.88 8.60 39.62
N PHE A 32 6.27 9.65 40.18
CA PHE A 32 4.84 9.89 40.05
C PHE A 32 4.41 10.22 38.62
N CYS A 33 5.20 11.01 37.88
CA CYS A 33 4.92 11.32 36.48
C CYS A 33 5.17 10.13 35.55
N GLY A 34 6.27 9.40 35.77
CA GLY A 34 6.66 8.26 34.95
C GLY A 34 5.83 6.99 35.19
N ALA A 35 5.10 6.90 36.29
CA ALA A 35 4.33 5.71 36.63
C ALA A 35 3.08 5.45 35.76
N PHE A 36 2.59 6.46 35.04
CA PHE A 36 1.34 6.38 34.29
C PHE A 36 1.59 6.60 32.79
N VAL A 37 1.41 5.53 32.01
CA VAL A 37 1.71 5.51 30.56
C VAL A 37 0.77 6.40 29.74
N ASP A 38 -0.48 6.56 30.18
CA ASP A 38 -1.49 7.41 29.56
C ASP A 38 -2.52 7.91 30.60
N GLN A 39 -3.47 8.75 30.16
CA GLN A 39 -4.57 9.26 31.01
C GLN A 39 -5.43 8.13 31.58
N ALA A 40 -5.67 7.05 30.83
CA ALA A 40 -6.52 5.94 31.29
C ALA A 40 -5.87 5.17 32.44
N ALA A 41 -4.55 4.97 32.39
CA ALA A 41 -3.77 4.36 33.45
C ALA A 41 -3.80 5.20 34.74
N PHE A 42 -3.68 6.54 34.61
CA PHE A 42 -3.80 7.46 35.74
C PHE A 42 -5.20 7.43 36.37
N GLU A 43 -6.27 7.47 35.55
CA GLU A 43 -7.64 7.41 36.06
C GLU A 43 -7.93 6.08 36.79
N SER A 44 -7.45 4.95 36.24
CA SER A 44 -7.58 3.65 36.89
C SER A 44 -6.88 3.60 38.24
N TRP A 45 -5.69 4.20 38.35
CA TRP A 45 -4.97 4.32 39.61
C TRP A 45 -5.70 5.26 40.58
N LEU A 46 -6.24 6.37 40.10
CA LEU A 46 -6.95 7.36 40.92
C LEU A 46 -8.23 6.77 41.54
N VAL A 47 -8.94 5.89 40.82
CA VAL A 47 -10.08 5.12 41.37
C VAL A 47 -9.61 4.14 42.45
N LYS A 48 -8.47 3.47 42.26
CA LYS A 48 -7.89 2.57 43.29
C LYS A 48 -7.34 3.32 44.50
N LEU A 49 -6.93 4.59 44.35
CA LEU A 49 -6.49 5.44 45.45
C LEU A 49 -7.65 5.76 46.41
N ARG A 50 -8.88 5.88 45.90
CA ARG A 50 -10.10 6.13 46.69
C ARG A 50 -10.26 5.13 47.83
N SER A 51 -10.17 3.83 47.53
CA SER A 51 -10.34 2.76 48.53
C SER A 51 -9.16 2.59 49.47
N LYS A 52 -8.03 3.25 49.20
CA LYS A 52 -6.83 3.25 50.06
C LYS A 52 -6.73 4.50 50.93
N ALA A 53 -7.64 5.47 50.76
CA ALA A 53 -7.63 6.72 51.51
C ALA A 53 -8.01 6.55 52.98
N GLY A 54 -8.66 5.44 53.35
CA GLY A 54 -9.09 5.16 54.72
C GLY A 54 -10.06 6.23 55.22
N ASP A 55 -10.89 6.75 54.32
CA ASP A 55 -11.85 7.81 54.57
C ASP A 55 -13.25 7.30 54.21
N THR A 56 -14.06 7.04 55.23
CA THR A 56 -15.34 6.32 55.10
C THR A 56 -16.35 7.07 54.23
N GLU A 57 -16.19 8.38 54.06
CA GLU A 57 -17.01 9.20 53.16
C GLU A 57 -16.52 9.14 51.70
N LEU A 58 -15.22 9.07 51.46
CA LEU A 58 -14.67 8.94 50.09
C LEU A 58 -14.88 7.53 49.52
N GLU A 59 -14.86 6.50 50.37
CA GLU A 59 -15.08 5.10 49.97
C GLU A 59 -16.52 4.80 49.55
N ARG A 60 -17.50 5.62 50.01
CA ARG A 60 -18.92 5.48 49.66
C ARG A 60 -19.30 6.12 48.31
N LEU A 61 -18.43 6.97 47.74
CA LEU A 61 -18.68 7.63 46.46
C LEU A 61 -18.59 6.63 45.30
N ASP A 62 -19.57 6.63 44.41
CA ASP A 62 -19.52 5.83 43.20
C ASP A 62 -18.48 6.37 42.19
N ASP A 63 -18.25 5.65 41.09
CA ASP A 63 -17.22 6.04 40.11
C ASP A 63 -17.56 7.33 39.33
N VAL A 64 -18.85 7.66 39.21
CA VAL A 64 -19.32 8.88 38.53
C VAL A 64 -19.14 10.10 39.46
N GLU A 65 -19.47 9.94 40.73
CA GLU A 65 -19.27 10.96 41.76
C GLU A 65 -17.78 11.19 42.02
N TRP A 66 -16.96 10.12 42.09
CA TRP A 66 -15.51 10.25 42.22
C TRP A 66 -14.87 10.94 41.01
N ALA A 67 -15.38 10.70 39.80
CA ALA A 67 -14.89 11.36 38.60
C ALA A 67 -15.01 12.90 38.67
N THR A 68 -15.98 13.42 39.41
CA THR A 68 -16.21 14.86 39.57
C THR A 68 -15.79 15.41 40.95
N HIS A 69 -15.36 14.53 41.87
CA HIS A 69 -15.01 14.90 43.23
C HIS A 69 -13.79 15.84 43.30
N PRO A 70 -13.79 16.90 44.14
CA PRO A 70 -12.71 17.88 44.21
C PRO A 70 -11.34 17.28 44.49
N VAL A 71 -11.24 16.22 45.29
CA VAL A 71 -9.97 15.57 45.61
C VAL A 71 -9.37 14.88 44.36
N ALA A 72 -10.19 14.17 43.59
CA ALA A 72 -9.78 13.56 42.32
C ALA A 72 -9.41 14.63 41.29
N ALA A 73 -10.20 15.70 41.20
CA ALA A 73 -9.92 16.83 40.32
C ALA A 73 -8.58 17.51 40.66
N ARG A 74 -8.27 17.72 41.95
CA ARG A 74 -7.00 18.32 42.38
C ARG A 74 -5.80 17.42 42.06
N LEU A 75 -5.92 16.10 42.22
CA LEU A 75 -4.87 15.16 41.81
C LEU A 75 -4.68 15.11 40.29
N ARG A 76 -5.76 15.20 39.49
CA ARG A 76 -5.67 15.35 38.02
C ARG A 76 -4.98 16.65 37.62
N VAL A 77 -5.33 17.76 38.27
CA VAL A 77 -4.69 19.06 38.03
C VAL A 77 -3.22 19.02 38.42
N PHE A 78 -2.90 18.38 39.55
CA PHE A 78 -1.52 18.19 39.98
C PHE A 78 -0.72 17.35 38.99
N TRP A 79 -1.24 16.19 38.58
CA TRP A 79 -0.59 15.34 37.58
C TRP A 79 -0.39 16.07 36.24
N LYS A 80 -1.40 16.82 35.75
CA LYS A 80 -1.25 17.66 34.55
C LYS A 80 -0.21 18.79 34.71
N LYS A 81 0.00 19.29 35.92
CA LYS A 81 1.06 20.28 36.19
C LYS A 81 2.42 19.62 36.16
N CYS A 82 2.57 18.44 36.76
CA CYS A 82 3.83 17.70 36.76
C CYS A 82 4.16 17.11 35.37
N GLN A 83 3.16 16.91 34.49
CA GLN A 83 3.36 16.60 33.07
C GLN A 83 3.89 17.79 32.24
N LYS A 84 3.82 19.03 32.76
CA LYS A 84 4.39 20.19 32.10
C LYS A 84 5.84 20.40 32.54
N LEU A 85 6.74 19.60 32.01
CA LEU A 85 8.03 20.15 31.58
C LEU A 85 7.89 20.71 30.15
N PRO A 86 8.65 21.75 29.81
CA PRO A 86 8.26 22.72 28.80
C PRO A 86 8.36 22.13 27.39
N LEU A 87 7.20 22.04 26.74
CA LEU A 87 7.12 22.20 25.29
C LEU A 87 7.79 23.55 24.95
N LEU A 88 9.01 23.51 24.41
CA LEU A 88 9.56 24.60 23.60
C LEU A 88 8.77 24.63 22.28
N ALA A 89 7.48 24.95 22.38
CA ALA A 89 6.61 25.25 21.27
C ALA A 89 6.92 26.66 20.80
N LEU A 90 7.48 26.73 19.60
CA LEU A 90 7.45 27.92 18.74
C LEU A 90 6.03 28.44 18.65
N GLN A 91 5.76 29.55 19.33
CA GLN A 91 4.59 30.37 19.01
C GLN A 91 4.85 31.14 17.71
N PRO A 92 3.86 31.26 16.81
CA PRO A 92 3.95 32.14 15.65
C PRO A 92 3.91 33.59 16.14
N ARG A 93 4.97 34.35 15.91
CA ARG A 93 4.91 35.82 16.01
C ARG A 93 4.25 36.37 14.75
N GLY A 94 3.20 37.16 14.96
CA GLY A 94 2.68 38.05 13.93
C GLY A 94 3.72 39.08 13.49
N PRO A 95 3.51 39.73 12.34
CA PRO A 95 4.41 40.74 11.81
C PRO A 95 4.16 42.03 12.59
N ASP A 96 4.97 42.32 13.61
CA ASP A 96 5.31 43.65 14.09
C ASP A 96 6.06 43.54 15.44
N GLY A 97 7.31 44.01 15.49
CA GLY A 97 8.01 44.24 16.75
C GLY A 97 9.49 43.83 16.79
N GLY A 98 10.35 44.75 16.33
CA GLY A 98 11.76 44.98 16.69
C GLY A 98 12.58 43.87 17.37
N VAL A 99 13.57 43.38 16.63
CA VAL A 99 14.71 42.61 17.14
C VAL A 99 15.51 43.47 18.13
N SER A 100 15.69 42.99 19.36
CA SER A 100 16.78 43.40 20.23
C SER A 100 17.76 42.23 20.30
N THR A 101 18.92 42.43 19.69
CA THR A 101 20.05 41.50 19.60
C THR A 101 20.69 41.28 20.98
N ALA A 102 20.76 40.02 21.41
CA ALA A 102 21.66 39.56 22.45
C ALA A 102 22.50 38.40 21.88
N SER A 103 23.75 38.76 21.55
CA SER A 103 24.96 37.99 21.22
C SER A 103 24.85 36.51 20.79
N LEU A 104 25.15 36.27 19.51
CA LEU A 104 25.52 35.00 18.90
C LEU A 104 26.97 34.60 19.25
N ALA A 105 27.14 33.79 20.30
CA ALA A 105 28.33 32.97 20.50
C ALA A 105 27.88 31.54 20.83
N LEU A 106 28.42 30.54 20.10
CA LEU A 106 28.42 29.15 20.56
C LEU A 106 29.14 29.13 21.92
N MET A 107 28.38 29.06 23.00
CA MET A 107 28.93 28.94 24.35
C MET A 107 29.83 27.69 24.39
N PRO A 108 31.04 27.78 24.97
CA PRO A 108 31.88 26.61 25.15
C PRO A 108 31.25 25.73 26.22
N VAL A 109 30.57 24.66 25.81
CA VAL A 109 30.08 23.64 26.74
C VAL A 109 31.29 22.91 27.33
N GLN A 110 31.38 22.90 28.66
CA GLN A 110 32.41 22.19 29.41
C GLN A 110 32.03 20.71 29.45
N SER A 111 32.60 19.90 28.55
CA SER A 111 32.61 18.44 28.63
C SER A 111 34.02 17.89 28.47
N ALA A 112 34.30 16.74 29.09
CA ALA A 112 35.63 16.15 29.25
C ALA A 112 36.22 15.52 27.97
N SER A 113 35.48 15.46 26.85
CA SER A 113 35.93 14.89 25.57
C SER A 113 35.64 15.83 24.39
N ARG A 114 36.48 16.85 24.19
CA ARG A 114 36.46 17.69 22.98
C ARG A 114 37.14 16.96 21.83
N LEU A 115 36.45 16.80 20.71
CA LEU A 115 37.00 16.28 19.46
C LEU A 115 38.07 17.24 18.94
N THR A 116 39.23 16.70 18.60
CA THR A 116 40.31 17.42 17.96
C THR A 116 40.21 17.34 16.43
N PRO A 117 40.93 18.19 15.67
CA PRO A 117 41.05 18.04 14.23
C PRO A 117 41.57 16.65 13.81
N SER A 118 42.44 16.03 14.62
CA SER A 118 42.93 14.68 14.39
C SER A 118 41.85 13.62 14.57
N ASP A 119 40.96 13.77 15.56
CA ASP A 119 39.81 12.88 15.72
C ASP A 119 38.84 12.98 14.54
N ARG A 120 38.59 14.20 14.05
CA ARG A 120 37.74 14.42 12.86
C ARG A 120 38.30 13.72 11.63
N GLU A 121 39.62 13.78 11.42
CA GLU A 121 40.29 13.08 10.32
C GLU A 121 40.23 11.56 10.49
N ARG A 122 40.37 11.05 11.72
CA ARG A 122 40.20 9.62 12.02
C ARG A 122 38.77 9.15 11.71
N LEU A 123 37.76 9.91 12.13
CA LEU A 123 36.35 9.61 11.86
C LEU A 123 36.00 9.68 10.36
N ARG A 124 36.64 10.60 9.62
CA ARG A 124 36.50 10.69 8.16
C ARG A 124 37.01 9.43 7.48
N ARG A 125 38.24 9.00 7.82
CA ARG A 125 38.83 7.77 7.27
C ARG A 125 38.01 6.54 7.63
N LYS A 126 37.43 6.50 8.83
CA LYS A 126 36.50 5.43 9.22
C LYS A 126 35.26 5.43 8.33
N LEU A 127 34.63 6.59 8.11
CA LEU A 127 33.48 6.71 7.21
C LEU A 127 33.83 6.26 5.77
N GLU A 128 34.97 6.69 5.24
CA GLU A 128 35.43 6.30 3.90
C GLU A 128 35.75 4.80 3.80
N ALA A 129 36.21 4.17 4.89
CA ALA A 129 36.45 2.72 4.95
C ALA A 129 35.14 1.92 5.05
N ASP A 130 34.19 2.37 5.88
CA ASP A 130 32.90 1.72 6.09
C ASP A 130 31.99 1.88 4.85
N TYR A 131 32.19 2.96 4.07
CA TYR A 131 31.41 3.28 2.87
C TYR A 131 32.31 3.65 1.69
N THR A 132 32.85 2.64 0.99
CA THR A 132 33.85 2.81 -0.09
C THR A 132 33.44 3.71 -1.25
N SER A 133 32.14 4.01 -1.41
CA SER A 133 31.61 4.91 -2.46
C SER A 133 31.34 6.34 -1.98
N VAL A 134 31.60 6.67 -0.70
CA VAL A 134 31.38 8.03 -0.16
C VAL A 134 32.54 8.94 -0.55
N VAL A 135 32.22 10.16 -1.00
CA VAL A 135 33.21 11.19 -1.30
C VAL A 135 32.92 12.39 -0.40
N VAL A 136 33.80 12.64 0.56
CA VAL A 136 33.69 13.79 1.47
C VAL A 136 34.58 14.92 0.96
N THR A 137 33.97 16.03 0.55
CA THR A 137 34.66 17.22 0.02
C THR A 137 34.68 18.35 1.05
N ALA A 138 35.38 19.46 0.78
CA ALA A 138 35.40 20.61 1.69
C ALA A 138 33.99 21.23 1.87
N GLU A 139 33.14 21.15 0.84
CA GLU A 139 31.75 21.63 0.84
C GLU A 139 30.85 20.78 1.77
N THR A 140 31.17 19.51 1.98
CA THR A 140 30.34 18.52 2.70
C THR A 140 30.99 17.99 3.99
N MET A 141 32.25 18.31 4.22
CA MET A 141 33.00 17.95 5.44
C MET A 141 32.46 18.73 6.64
N PRO A 142 31.95 18.08 7.70
CA PRO A 142 31.44 18.77 8.87
C PRO A 142 32.50 19.65 9.55
N ALA A 143 32.14 20.89 9.86
CA ALA A 143 32.96 21.74 10.72
C ALA A 143 33.11 21.10 12.11
N LEU A 144 34.29 21.25 12.71
CA LEU A 144 34.59 20.61 14.01
C LEU A 144 33.60 21.00 15.12
N CYS A 145 33.12 22.26 15.12
CA CYS A 145 32.12 22.73 16.08
C CYS A 145 30.75 22.06 15.89
N TYR A 146 30.36 21.79 14.64
CA TYR A 146 29.10 21.11 14.33
C TYR A 146 29.20 19.61 14.64
N LEU A 147 30.32 18.96 14.27
CA LEU A 147 30.58 17.57 14.60
C LEU A 147 30.61 17.33 16.12
N GLN A 148 31.20 18.25 16.89
CA GLN A 148 31.17 18.21 18.36
C GLN A 148 29.74 18.26 18.90
N ALA A 149 28.87 19.09 18.33
CA ALA A 149 27.48 19.20 18.76
C ALA A 149 26.71 17.88 18.54
N ILE A 150 26.89 17.24 17.38
CA ILE A 150 26.24 15.95 17.09
C ILE A 150 26.83 14.82 17.96
N HIS A 151 28.14 14.81 18.20
CA HIS A 151 28.78 13.88 19.11
C HIS A 151 28.23 14.00 20.54
N GLN A 152 28.01 15.23 21.01
CA GLN A 152 27.41 15.50 22.32
C GLN A 152 25.95 15.02 22.37
N GLN A 153 25.13 15.33 21.36
CA GLN A 153 23.76 14.83 21.27
C GLN A 153 23.69 13.29 21.33
N LYS A 154 24.65 12.60 20.68
CA LYS A 154 24.76 11.14 20.75
C LYS A 154 25.11 10.66 22.17
N GLN A 155 26.08 11.29 22.83
CA GLN A 155 26.48 10.93 24.21
C GLN A 155 25.32 11.13 25.19
N ASP A 156 24.60 12.23 25.05
CA ASP A 156 23.49 12.60 25.94
C ASP A 156 22.20 11.85 25.60
N LYS A 157 22.16 11.16 24.44
CA LYS A 157 20.95 10.55 23.84
C LYS A 157 19.78 11.53 23.69
N LEU A 158 20.10 12.81 23.49
CA LEU A 158 19.15 13.90 23.32
C LEU A 158 19.34 14.48 21.92
N TRP A 159 18.46 14.06 21.00
CA TRP A 159 18.50 14.53 19.63
C TRP A 159 17.72 15.84 19.48
N GLU A 160 18.38 16.86 18.92
CA GLU A 160 17.78 18.17 18.67
C GLU A 160 17.97 18.56 17.20
N TRP A 161 16.90 19.05 16.57
CA TRP A 161 16.99 19.60 15.23
C TRP A 161 17.73 20.94 15.24
N LEU A 162 18.81 21.02 14.46
CA LEU A 162 19.59 22.24 14.29
C LEU A 162 19.17 22.97 13.01
N PRO A 163 18.87 24.29 13.07
CA PRO A 163 18.60 25.11 11.89
C PRO A 163 19.71 25.00 10.84
N TRP A 164 19.36 25.11 9.55
CA TRP A 164 20.31 24.93 8.45
C TRP A 164 21.50 25.89 8.55
N ARG A 165 21.30 27.11 9.04
CA ARG A 165 22.38 28.08 9.34
C ARG A 165 23.41 27.64 10.39
N ARG A 166 23.13 26.59 11.17
CA ARG A 166 24.05 26.00 12.16
C ARG A 166 24.74 24.73 11.64
N ILE A 167 24.37 24.25 10.46
CA ILE A 167 24.98 23.10 9.81
C ILE A 167 26.07 23.64 8.91
N LEU A 168 27.26 23.76 9.49
CA LEU A 168 28.40 24.36 8.80
C LEU A 168 29.33 23.27 8.30
N SER A 169 29.68 23.35 7.01
CA SER A 169 30.82 22.64 6.46
C SER A 169 32.13 23.36 6.80
N GLU A 170 33.26 22.70 6.56
CA GLU A 170 34.58 23.26 6.75
C GLU A 170 34.81 24.52 5.90
N GLU A 171 34.44 24.47 4.63
CA GLU A 171 34.53 25.62 3.73
C GLU A 171 33.65 26.80 4.20
N GLN A 172 32.40 26.53 4.57
CA GLN A 172 31.49 27.56 5.08
C GLN A 172 32.02 28.19 6.38
N LEU A 173 32.65 27.42 7.26
CA LEU A 173 33.28 27.95 8.47
C LEU A 173 34.48 28.85 8.13
N LEU A 174 35.26 28.53 7.11
CA LEU A 174 36.37 29.35 6.65
C LEU A 174 35.87 30.68 6.06
N GLU A 175 34.79 30.67 5.28
CA GLU A 175 34.17 31.89 4.78
C GLU A 175 33.66 32.79 5.92
N VAL A 176 33.01 32.21 6.94
CA VAL A 176 32.55 32.94 8.14
C VAL A 176 33.73 33.58 8.87
N LYS A 177 34.85 32.85 9.03
CA LYS A 177 36.06 33.37 9.67
C LYS A 177 36.73 34.48 8.84
N ALA A 178 36.76 34.33 7.51
CA ALA A 178 37.32 35.32 6.58
C ALA A 178 36.49 36.63 6.52
N ARG A 179 35.16 36.55 6.72
CA ARG A 179 34.32 37.76 6.88
C ARG A 179 34.53 38.43 8.23
N ARG A 180 34.70 37.66 9.31
CA ARG A 180 34.98 38.18 10.66
C ARG A 180 36.33 38.90 10.74
N SER A 181 37.36 38.45 10.03
CA SER A 181 38.66 39.15 9.99
C SER A 181 38.64 40.47 9.20
N ARG A 182 37.58 40.75 8.43
CA ARG A 182 37.37 42.00 7.68
C ARG A 182 36.43 42.99 8.37
N ALA A 183 35.83 42.64 9.51
CA ALA A 183 34.87 43.48 10.22
C ALA A 183 35.55 44.39 11.26
N THR A 184 35.21 45.68 11.28
CA THR A 184 35.62 46.64 12.32
C THR A 184 34.97 46.34 13.68
N PRO A 185 35.57 46.76 14.82
CA PRO A 185 35.12 46.36 16.16
C PRO A 185 33.69 46.76 16.56
N ASP A 186 33.09 47.73 15.87
CA ASP A 186 31.72 48.25 16.13
C ASP A 186 30.62 47.59 15.29
N SER A 187 30.94 46.61 14.44
CA SER A 187 29.96 45.86 13.67
C SER A 187 29.37 44.74 14.54
N GLN A 188 28.08 44.82 14.92
CA GLN A 188 27.39 43.67 15.53
C GLN A 188 27.56 42.44 14.61
N PRO A 189 27.82 41.23 15.13
CA PRO A 189 27.93 40.02 14.32
C PRO A 189 26.52 39.60 13.89
N ASP A 190 25.98 40.33 12.91
CA ASP A 190 24.70 40.07 12.29
C ASP A 190 24.72 38.73 11.57
N GLU A 191 23.55 38.08 11.61
CA GLU A 191 23.22 36.78 11.05
C GLU A 191 24.02 36.37 9.81
N TRP A 192 24.56 35.15 9.84
CA TRP A 192 25.00 34.50 8.60
C TRP A 192 23.76 34.17 7.78
N ASP A 193 23.44 35.03 6.83
CA ASP A 193 22.42 34.78 5.82
C ASP A 193 23.02 33.84 4.77
N LEU A 194 22.73 32.54 4.89
CA LEU A 194 22.99 31.61 3.79
C LEU A 194 22.02 32.04 2.68
N ASP A 195 22.52 32.72 1.65
CA ASP A 195 21.75 32.94 0.43
C ASP A 195 21.57 31.58 -0.28
N LEU A 196 20.59 30.82 0.20
CA LEU A 196 20.12 29.53 -0.31
C LEU A 196 19.04 29.74 -1.39
N VAL A 197 18.62 30.99 -1.60
CA VAL A 197 17.56 31.35 -2.54
C VAL A 197 18.01 31.00 -3.95
N GLY A 198 17.35 30.01 -4.55
CA GLY A 198 17.60 29.60 -5.93
C GLY A 198 18.75 28.61 -6.16
N ALA A 199 19.41 28.09 -5.10
CA ALA A 199 20.56 27.18 -5.23
C ALA A 199 20.29 25.80 -4.60
N ALA A 200 19.60 24.91 -5.33
CA ALA A 200 19.29 23.54 -4.89
C ALA A 200 20.54 22.74 -4.47
N LEU A 201 21.67 22.97 -5.14
CA LEU A 201 22.95 22.34 -4.81
C LEU A 201 23.46 22.71 -3.40
N ARG A 202 23.26 23.96 -2.95
CA ARG A 202 23.68 24.40 -1.61
C ARG A 202 22.80 23.78 -0.51
N VAL A 203 21.51 23.58 -0.79
CA VAL A 203 20.60 22.84 0.10
C VAL A 203 21.06 21.38 0.20
N GLN A 204 21.37 20.74 -0.93
CA GLN A 204 21.89 19.38 -0.95
C GLN A 204 23.18 19.24 -0.12
N HIS A 205 24.18 20.12 -0.33
CA HIS A 205 25.43 20.09 0.46
C HIS A 205 25.19 20.27 1.96
N THR A 206 24.21 21.10 2.35
CA THR A 206 23.84 21.30 3.76
C THR A 206 23.29 20.00 4.37
N LEU A 207 22.38 19.32 3.66
CA LEU A 207 21.80 18.06 4.12
C LEU A 207 22.82 16.91 4.11
N GLU A 208 23.74 16.88 3.13
CA GLU A 208 24.85 15.92 3.07
C GLU A 208 25.86 16.15 4.20
N THR A 209 26.18 17.41 4.53
CA THR A 209 27.03 17.76 5.69
C THR A 209 26.42 17.22 6.99
N ARG A 210 25.09 17.30 7.15
CA ARG A 210 24.40 16.67 8.29
C ARG A 210 24.53 15.15 8.25
N ALA A 211 24.24 14.53 7.10
CA ALA A 211 24.35 13.09 6.93
C ALA A 211 25.73 12.57 7.33
N HIS A 212 26.79 13.24 6.87
CA HIS A 212 28.17 12.89 7.18
C HIS A 212 28.47 13.08 8.66
N ALA A 213 28.03 14.17 9.29
CA ALA A 213 28.24 14.37 10.73
C ALA A 213 27.63 13.26 11.60
N PHE A 214 26.40 12.85 11.31
CA PHE A 214 25.72 11.78 12.04
C PHE A 214 26.35 10.39 11.77
N ALA A 215 26.79 10.13 10.53
CA ALA A 215 27.47 8.89 10.20
C ALA A 215 28.88 8.81 10.80
N MET A 216 29.65 9.90 10.78
CA MET A 216 31.01 9.98 11.35
C MET A 216 31.04 9.70 12.85
N VAL A 217 29.98 10.03 13.60
CA VAL A 217 29.90 9.71 15.03
C VAL A 217 29.21 8.38 15.31
N ASP A 218 28.93 7.55 14.28
CA ASP A 218 28.15 6.30 14.36
C ASP A 218 26.77 6.49 15.02
N ALA A 219 26.08 7.62 14.79
CA ALA A 219 24.74 7.85 15.33
C ALA A 219 23.65 7.23 14.44
N CYS A 220 23.87 7.19 13.13
CA CYS A 220 22.95 6.66 12.14
C CYS A 220 23.72 6.18 10.91
N HIS A 221 23.22 5.13 10.27
CA HIS A 221 23.85 4.55 9.09
C HIS A 221 23.76 5.51 7.89
N LEU A 222 24.85 5.66 7.12
CA LEU A 222 24.92 6.63 6.02
C LEU A 222 23.84 6.38 4.95
N HIS A 223 23.51 5.11 4.67
CA HIS A 223 22.45 4.76 3.71
C HIS A 223 21.10 5.40 4.07
N SER A 224 20.68 5.38 5.34
CA SER A 224 19.39 5.95 5.78
C SER A 224 19.35 7.46 5.55
N TRP A 225 20.47 8.15 5.81
CA TRP A 225 20.60 9.56 5.50
C TRP A 225 20.64 9.83 3.99
N THR A 226 21.32 9.00 3.20
CA THR A 226 21.33 9.14 1.74
C THR A 226 19.92 8.99 1.15
N VAL A 227 19.11 8.08 1.69
CA VAL A 227 17.69 7.94 1.32
C VAL A 227 16.92 9.21 1.68
N TYR A 228 17.12 9.76 2.88
CA TYR A 228 16.53 11.03 3.31
C TYR A 228 16.87 12.17 2.34
N VAL A 229 18.17 12.40 2.10
CA VAL A 229 18.66 13.49 1.24
C VAL A 229 18.11 13.35 -0.18
N LYS A 230 18.17 12.15 -0.78
CA LYS A 230 17.68 11.91 -2.14
C LYS A 230 16.17 12.16 -2.26
N LYS A 231 15.36 11.64 -1.33
CA LYS A 231 13.90 11.87 -1.33
C LYS A 231 13.57 13.34 -1.11
N PHE A 232 14.25 14.00 -0.17
CA PHE A 232 14.08 15.43 0.09
C PHE A 232 14.36 16.25 -1.17
N MET A 233 15.52 16.03 -1.80
CA MET A 233 15.93 16.77 -3.00
C MET A 233 15.04 16.44 -4.21
N HIS A 234 14.57 15.20 -4.35
CA HIS A 234 13.64 14.82 -5.40
C HIS A 234 12.33 15.62 -5.35
N LEU A 235 11.80 15.87 -4.14
CA LEU A 235 10.58 16.64 -3.94
C LEU A 235 10.83 18.16 -4.01
N TYR A 236 11.92 18.62 -3.40
CA TYR A 236 12.26 20.05 -3.36
C TYR A 236 12.66 20.61 -4.74
N ALA A 237 13.44 19.86 -5.52
CA ALA A 237 13.90 20.27 -6.85
C ALA A 237 12.95 19.86 -7.99
N LYS A 238 11.76 19.34 -7.67
CA LYS A 238 10.76 18.93 -8.66
C LYS A 238 10.27 20.13 -9.46
N LYS A 239 10.18 19.99 -10.78
CA LYS A 239 9.59 21.01 -11.65
C LYS A 239 8.10 21.18 -11.29
N PRO A 240 7.64 22.39 -10.94
CA PRO A 240 6.26 22.61 -10.49
C PRO A 240 5.26 22.44 -11.63
N MET A 241 4.03 22.04 -11.30
CA MET A 241 2.90 22.01 -12.22
C MET A 241 2.44 23.41 -12.64
N GLU A 242 1.64 23.49 -13.70
CA GLU A 242 1.06 24.74 -14.19
C GLU A 242 0.24 25.42 -13.08
N ASN A 243 0.44 26.71 -12.85
CA ASN A 243 -0.11 27.49 -11.72
C ASN A 243 0.44 27.17 -10.31
N PHE A 244 1.46 26.31 -10.18
CA PHE A 244 2.14 26.04 -8.90
C PHE A 244 3.59 26.53 -8.90
N ARG A 245 4.16 26.76 -7.72
CA ARG A 245 5.57 27.07 -7.47
C ARG A 245 6.19 26.00 -6.57
N PRO A 246 7.51 25.74 -6.69
CA PRO A 246 8.20 24.87 -5.75
C PRO A 246 8.17 25.48 -4.33
N PRO A 247 8.38 24.65 -3.29
CA PRO A 247 8.57 25.15 -1.94
C PRO A 247 9.71 26.17 -1.89
N THR A 248 9.56 27.24 -1.10
CA THR A 248 10.67 28.15 -0.81
C THR A 248 11.69 27.46 0.11
N VAL A 249 12.90 28.00 0.21
CA VAL A 249 13.92 27.52 1.15
C VAL A 249 13.38 27.49 2.59
N LEU A 250 12.64 28.51 3.01
CA LEU A 250 12.05 28.58 4.35
C LEU A 250 10.99 27.48 4.57
N GLU A 251 10.18 27.20 3.56
CA GLU A 251 9.20 26.10 3.60
C GLU A 251 9.90 24.74 3.63
N ALA A 252 11.01 24.59 2.90
CA ALA A 252 11.82 23.39 2.90
C ALA A 252 12.53 23.16 4.25
N GLU A 253 13.11 24.19 4.85
CA GLU A 253 13.72 24.12 6.19
C GLU A 253 12.67 23.78 7.26
N ALA A 254 11.45 24.35 7.16
CA ALA A 254 10.35 24.01 8.06
C ALA A 254 9.87 22.55 7.88
N ALA A 255 9.84 22.06 6.64
CA ALA A 255 9.52 20.66 6.35
C ALA A 255 10.60 19.71 6.91
N ASP A 256 11.88 20.03 6.72
CA ASP A 256 13.01 19.29 7.28
C ASP A 256 12.94 19.20 8.82
N ARG A 257 12.61 20.33 9.47
CA ARG A 257 12.38 20.38 10.91
C ARG A 257 11.26 19.44 11.36
N SER A 258 10.09 19.55 10.74
CA SER A 258 8.91 18.76 11.12
C SER A 258 9.16 17.26 10.98
N VAL A 259 9.90 16.85 9.95
CA VAL A 259 10.22 15.44 9.71
C VAL A 259 11.24 14.94 10.72
N LEU A 260 12.30 15.71 11.01
CA LEU A 260 13.31 15.30 11.99
C LEU A 260 12.80 15.33 13.43
N GLU A 261 11.87 16.23 13.78
CA GLU A 261 11.20 16.21 15.08
C GLU A 261 10.43 14.89 15.28
N GLU A 262 9.75 14.37 14.25
CA GLU A 262 9.07 13.07 14.33
C GLU A 262 10.08 11.91 14.44
N VAL A 263 11.18 11.97 13.69
CA VAL A 263 12.28 10.98 13.78
C VAL A 263 12.82 10.94 15.20
N PHE A 264 13.08 12.10 15.80
CA PHE A 264 13.59 12.18 17.17
C PHE A 264 12.56 11.73 18.21
N GLN A 265 11.27 11.98 18.01
CA GLN A 265 10.20 11.42 18.86
C GLN A 265 10.19 9.89 18.86
N LEU A 266 10.38 9.26 17.71
CA LEU A 266 10.53 7.81 17.63
C LEU A 266 11.84 7.34 18.31
N CYS A 267 12.92 8.11 18.21
CA CYS A 267 14.14 7.82 18.96
C CYS A 267 13.93 7.90 20.48
N PHE A 268 13.17 8.88 20.98
CA PHE A 268 12.77 8.97 22.38
C PHE A 268 11.84 7.83 22.80
N SER A 269 11.11 7.26 21.85
CA SER A 269 10.28 6.05 22.04
C SER A 269 11.08 4.74 21.97
N GLY A 270 12.42 4.82 21.88
CA GLY A 270 13.32 3.66 21.93
C GLY A 270 13.75 3.10 20.57
N HIS A 271 13.36 3.72 19.45
CA HIS A 271 13.85 3.33 18.12
C HIS A 271 15.30 3.80 17.89
N SER A 272 16.08 3.03 17.12
CA SER A 272 17.38 3.53 16.66
C SER A 272 17.18 4.70 15.69
N LEU A 273 18.15 5.61 15.57
CA LEU A 273 18.03 6.76 14.67
C LEU A 273 17.92 6.31 13.20
N SER A 274 18.57 5.20 12.84
CA SER A 274 18.45 4.59 11.50
C SER A 274 17.04 4.08 11.22
N ASP A 275 16.41 3.39 12.18
CA ASP A 275 15.06 2.84 12.03
C ASP A 275 13.99 3.93 12.05
N ALA A 276 14.15 4.92 12.94
CA ALA A 276 13.25 6.06 13.02
C ALA A 276 13.27 6.88 11.73
N LEU A 277 14.46 7.13 11.17
CA LEU A 277 14.62 7.83 9.91
C LEU A 277 14.00 7.04 8.75
N ALA A 278 14.25 5.72 8.68
CA ALA A 278 13.63 4.86 7.67
C ALA A 278 12.10 4.82 7.79
N HIS A 279 11.56 4.67 9.00
CA HIS A 279 10.11 4.59 9.23
C HIS A 279 9.40 5.90 8.87
N VAL A 280 9.95 7.06 9.23
CA VAL A 280 9.34 8.36 8.92
C VAL A 280 9.41 8.67 7.42
N VAL A 281 10.53 8.34 6.77
CA VAL A 281 10.82 8.72 5.40
C VAL A 281 10.33 7.71 4.37
N VAL A 282 10.30 6.42 4.71
CA VAL A 282 9.93 5.32 3.81
C VAL A 282 8.54 4.82 4.13
N ASP A 283 8.26 4.42 5.37
CA ASP A 283 6.99 3.77 5.73
C ASP A 283 5.84 4.79 5.84
N ARG A 284 6.09 5.93 6.46
CA ARG A 284 5.14 7.04 6.58
C ARG A 284 5.20 8.04 5.42
N ASP A 285 6.27 7.97 4.60
CA ASP A 285 6.54 8.86 3.47
C ASP A 285 6.31 10.36 3.75
N MET A 286 6.63 10.82 4.97
CA MET A 286 6.23 12.15 5.46
C MET A 286 6.73 13.30 4.60
N LEU A 287 7.91 13.17 3.98
CA LEU A 287 8.47 14.19 3.09
C LEU A 287 7.51 14.56 1.94
N ARG A 288 6.73 13.61 1.42
CA ARG A 288 5.73 13.86 0.36
C ARG A 288 4.61 14.78 0.81
N HIS A 289 4.25 14.75 2.09
CA HIS A 289 3.18 15.54 2.67
C HIS A 289 3.64 16.95 3.06
N VAL A 290 4.89 17.10 3.50
CA VAL A 290 5.41 18.39 3.96
C VAL A 290 6.09 19.22 2.85
N LEU A 291 6.62 18.58 1.80
CA LEU A 291 7.24 19.24 0.64
C LEU A 291 6.30 19.26 -0.58
N VAL A 292 5.11 19.85 -0.42
CA VAL A 292 4.11 19.98 -1.49
C VAL A 292 4.26 21.28 -2.28
N GLU A 293 3.99 21.22 -3.59
CA GLU A 293 3.94 22.39 -4.48
C GLU A 293 2.85 23.37 -4.00
N ARG A 294 3.13 24.68 -4.07
CA ARG A 294 2.21 25.73 -3.59
C ARG A 294 1.60 26.52 -4.76
N PRO A 295 0.34 26.97 -4.70
CA PRO A 295 -0.24 27.79 -5.77
C PRO A 295 0.58 29.08 -6.00
N LYS A 296 0.74 29.48 -7.26
CA LYS A 296 1.26 30.81 -7.61
C LYS A 296 0.22 31.84 -7.18
N ALA A 297 0.60 32.74 -6.27
CA ALA A 297 -0.28 33.86 -5.93
C ALA A 297 -0.57 34.67 -7.21
N GLY A 298 -1.85 34.84 -7.53
CA GLY A 298 -2.27 35.66 -8.67
C GLY A 298 -1.70 37.06 -8.56
N LYS A 299 -1.12 37.58 -9.64
CA LYS A 299 -0.77 39.01 -9.71
C LYS A 299 -2.08 39.79 -9.55
N VAL A 300 -2.25 40.45 -8.42
CA VAL A 300 -3.28 41.48 -8.26
C VAL A 300 -2.98 42.55 -9.30
N GLU A 301 -3.81 42.66 -10.34
CA GLU A 301 -3.80 43.79 -11.25
C GLU A 301 -4.00 45.05 -10.43
N LYS A 302 -2.99 45.94 -10.46
CA LYS A 302 -3.09 47.27 -9.85
C LYS A 302 -4.13 48.07 -10.65
N VAL A 303 -5.32 48.22 -10.09
CA VAL A 303 -6.31 49.21 -10.55
C VAL A 303 -5.69 50.61 -10.40
N PRO A 304 -5.67 51.48 -11.42
CA PRO A 304 -5.12 52.83 -11.32
C PRO A 304 -6.01 53.72 -10.45
N LEU A 305 -5.43 54.39 -9.47
CA LEU A 305 -6.08 55.47 -8.71
C LEU A 305 -5.93 56.81 -9.47
N PRO A 306 -6.95 57.71 -9.42
CA PRO A 306 -6.86 59.04 -10.03
C PRO A 306 -5.92 59.97 -9.25
N PRO A 307 -5.37 61.02 -9.89
CA PRO A 307 -4.24 61.78 -9.35
C PRO A 307 -4.69 62.78 -8.29
N SER A 308 -3.91 62.92 -7.22
CA SER A 308 -4.02 64.04 -6.27
C SER A 308 -2.75 64.91 -6.38
N PRO A 309 -2.89 66.24 -6.24
CA PRO A 309 -1.85 67.21 -6.60
C PRO A 309 -0.93 67.47 -5.42
N LEU A 310 0.39 67.53 -5.68
CA LEU A 310 1.41 68.40 -5.05
C LEU A 310 2.82 67.79 -5.22
N PRO A 311 3.88 68.63 -5.29
CA PRO A 311 5.07 68.35 -6.09
C PRO A 311 6.18 67.60 -5.34
N PRO A 312 7.20 67.09 -6.07
CA PRO A 312 8.12 66.07 -5.57
C PRO A 312 9.43 66.67 -5.06
N LEU A 313 9.91 66.28 -3.89
CA LEU A 313 11.29 66.59 -3.42
C LEU A 313 11.78 65.51 -2.40
N PRO A 314 13.09 65.38 -2.14
CA PRO A 314 14.04 64.64 -2.96
C PRO A 314 14.80 63.57 -2.13
N ARG A 315 15.69 62.81 -2.77
CA ARG A 315 16.40 61.67 -2.16
C ARG A 315 17.52 62.05 -1.17
N ARG A 316 17.56 61.28 -0.06
CA ARG A 316 18.70 60.84 0.80
C ARG A 316 19.30 61.90 1.76
N PRO A 317 20.09 61.53 2.81
CA PRO A 317 20.40 60.24 3.46
C PRO A 317 20.41 60.26 5.03
N GLY A 318 20.45 59.09 5.69
CA GLY A 318 21.19 58.89 6.96
C GLY A 318 20.49 59.10 8.32
N LEU A 319 20.59 58.05 9.16
CA LEU A 319 20.78 58.02 10.63
C LEU A 319 19.74 58.65 11.59
N GLY A 320 19.37 57.90 12.64
CA GLY A 320 19.00 58.50 13.93
C GLY A 320 18.00 57.73 14.80
N ASN A 321 18.50 57.04 15.84
CA ASN A 321 17.74 56.40 16.92
C ASN A 321 16.87 57.36 17.75
N GLY A 322 15.76 56.87 18.32
CA GLY A 322 15.06 57.57 19.41
C GLY A 322 13.86 56.82 20.01
N LYS A 323 14.07 56.17 21.16
CA LYS A 323 13.02 55.64 22.05
C LYS A 323 12.20 56.79 22.67
N ARG A 324 10.86 56.72 22.67
CA ARG A 324 9.98 57.33 23.69
C ARG A 324 8.69 56.51 23.91
N ARG A 325 8.36 56.23 25.19
CA ARG A 325 7.06 55.75 25.70
C ARG A 325 6.05 56.93 25.77
N PRO A 326 4.74 56.68 25.69
CA PRO A 326 3.81 57.02 26.80
C PRO A 326 2.68 55.97 26.99
N SER A 327 2.38 55.46 28.20
CA SER A 327 1.44 55.96 29.26
C SER A 327 -0.07 55.82 28.95
N GLU A 328 -0.83 55.47 30.00
CA GLU A 328 -2.20 54.90 30.05
C GLU A 328 -3.39 55.88 29.82
N ALA A 329 -4.46 55.34 29.18
CA ALA A 329 -5.94 55.48 29.38
C ALA A 329 -6.67 56.85 29.18
N PRO A 330 -8.05 56.95 29.03
CA PRO A 330 -9.13 55.94 28.84
C PRO A 330 -10.25 56.24 27.76
N ARG A 331 -10.89 55.14 27.28
CA ARG A 331 -12.28 54.86 26.76
C ARG A 331 -13.17 55.90 26.03
N ALA A 332 -13.75 55.47 24.89
CA ALA A 332 -15.17 55.68 24.50
C ALA A 332 -15.67 54.63 23.47
N PRO A 333 -17.00 54.36 23.36
CA PRO A 333 -17.57 53.10 22.87
C PRO A 333 -18.06 53.16 21.41
N GLY A 334 -18.02 52.01 20.72
CA GLY A 334 -18.84 51.76 19.53
C GLY A 334 -18.06 51.65 18.22
N LYS A 335 -17.85 50.40 17.78
CA LYS A 335 -17.96 49.91 16.38
C LYS A 335 -17.63 48.41 16.37
N ARG A 336 -18.66 47.56 16.28
CA ARG A 336 -18.47 46.13 15.94
C ARG A 336 -18.08 46.07 14.45
N LEU A 337 -16.84 45.66 14.16
CA LEU A 337 -16.33 45.47 12.81
C LEU A 337 -16.88 44.15 12.23
N ARG A 338 -17.33 44.24 10.97
CA ARG A 338 -17.86 43.16 10.14
C ARG A 338 -16.74 42.19 9.73
N ASN A 339 -17.02 40.89 9.82
CA ASN A 339 -16.67 39.78 8.91
C ASN A 339 -16.29 38.51 9.69
N GLY A 340 -17.24 37.56 9.80
CA GLY A 340 -17.02 36.18 10.28
C GLY A 340 -17.93 35.72 11.43
N GLU A 341 -18.42 34.48 11.34
CA GLU A 341 -19.04 33.75 12.47
C GLU A 341 -17.98 33.35 13.51
N CYS A 342 -18.40 33.22 14.77
CA CYS A 342 -17.49 32.83 15.85
C CYS A 342 -17.21 31.32 15.80
N TRP A 343 -15.99 30.93 15.45
CA TRP A 343 -15.53 29.54 15.39
C TRP A 343 -15.67 28.81 16.72
N ASP A 344 -15.33 29.45 17.84
CA ASP A 344 -15.50 28.85 19.18
C ASP A 344 -16.98 28.64 19.53
N TRP A 345 -17.91 29.41 18.96
CA TRP A 345 -19.34 29.21 19.17
C TRP A 345 -19.90 28.10 18.27
N VAL A 346 -19.43 28.00 17.02
CA VAL A 346 -19.75 26.87 16.11
C VAL A 346 -19.36 25.53 16.75
N ASP A 347 -18.24 25.51 17.47
CA ASP A 347 -17.74 24.36 18.23
C ASP A 347 -18.38 24.19 19.63
N GLY A 348 -19.32 25.06 20.03
CA GLY A 348 -19.99 25.01 21.33
C GLY A 348 -19.13 25.41 22.54
N LYS A 349 -17.97 26.02 22.33
CA LYS A 349 -16.95 26.35 23.36
C LYS A 349 -16.94 27.83 23.78
N CYS A 350 -17.67 28.70 23.07
CA CYS A 350 -17.70 30.13 23.39
C CYS A 350 -18.71 30.48 24.49
N SER A 351 -18.22 30.90 25.66
CA SER A 351 -19.04 31.32 26.81
C SER A 351 -19.10 32.84 27.03
N SER A 352 -18.48 33.63 26.13
CA SER A 352 -18.35 35.08 26.29
C SER A 352 -19.60 35.86 25.90
N LYS A 353 -20.21 36.58 26.85
CA LYS A 353 -21.37 37.48 26.60
C LYS A 353 -21.01 38.75 25.82
N MET A 354 -19.72 39.04 25.66
CA MET A 354 -19.19 40.21 24.93
C MET A 354 -18.31 39.78 23.75
N CYS A 355 -18.67 38.68 23.08
CA CYS A 355 -17.93 38.20 21.92
C CYS A 355 -17.94 39.24 20.79
N ARG A 356 -16.77 39.45 20.17
CA ARG A 356 -16.56 40.41 19.08
C ARG A 356 -17.11 39.89 17.74
N PHE A 357 -17.25 38.57 17.60
CA PHE A 357 -17.81 37.89 16.43
C PHE A 357 -19.27 37.51 16.65
N LYS A 358 -20.03 37.33 15.57
CA LYS A 358 -21.45 37.00 15.71
C LYS A 358 -21.64 35.51 15.99
N HIS A 359 -22.54 35.20 16.94
CA HIS A 359 -22.99 33.85 17.27
C HIS A 359 -24.27 33.54 16.51
N GLU A 360 -24.18 33.61 15.19
CA GLU A 360 -25.23 33.27 14.24
C GLU A 360 -24.55 32.59 13.05
N CYS A 361 -25.14 31.53 12.51
CA CYS A 361 -24.58 30.80 11.38
C CYS A 361 -24.40 31.74 10.19
N ALA A 362 -23.19 31.81 9.62
CA ALA A 362 -22.90 32.71 8.49
C ALA A 362 -23.69 32.36 7.22
N VAL A 363 -24.19 31.12 7.11
CA VAL A 363 -24.93 30.62 5.95
C VAL A 363 -26.43 30.88 6.05
N CYS A 364 -27.05 30.66 7.21
CA CYS A 364 -28.51 30.74 7.38
C CYS A 364 -29.00 31.80 8.38
N GLY A 365 -28.10 32.42 9.15
CA GLY A 365 -28.42 33.43 10.15
C GLY A 365 -29.05 32.91 11.45
N ASP A 366 -29.27 31.59 11.58
CA ASP A 366 -29.86 31.01 12.78
C ASP A 366 -28.82 30.80 13.90
N LYS A 367 -29.23 31.07 15.15
CA LYS A 367 -28.45 30.93 16.38
C LYS A 367 -28.60 29.54 17.03
N SER A 368 -29.48 28.69 16.52
CA SER A 368 -29.67 27.32 17.04
C SER A 368 -29.06 26.22 16.18
N HIS A 369 -28.64 26.52 14.96
CA HIS A 369 -28.21 25.52 13.97
C HIS A 369 -27.16 24.53 14.52
N HIS A 370 -26.12 25.04 15.18
CA HIS A 370 -25.03 24.18 15.70
C HIS A 370 -25.31 23.57 17.08
N ALA A 371 -26.40 23.96 17.76
CA ALA A 371 -26.79 23.41 19.06
C ALA A 371 -27.60 22.10 18.95
N ALA A 372 -28.31 21.88 17.83
CA ALA A 372 -29.14 20.69 17.62
C ALA A 372 -28.33 19.42 17.28
N VAL A 373 -27.13 19.57 16.72
CA VAL A 373 -26.27 18.45 16.28
C VAL A 373 -25.72 17.64 17.47
N PHE A 374 -25.66 18.21 18.68
CA PHE A 374 -25.05 17.56 19.84
C PHE A 374 -26.01 16.83 20.79
N MET A 375 -27.33 17.08 20.74
CA MET A 375 -28.28 16.46 21.68
C MET A 375 -28.93 15.15 21.20
N GLY A 376 -28.75 14.75 19.94
CA GLY A 376 -29.37 13.54 19.37
C GLY A 376 -28.67 12.20 19.68
N ALA A 377 -27.45 12.21 20.22
CA ALA A 377 -26.63 11.01 20.39
C ALA A 377 -26.78 10.30 21.75
N SER A 378 -27.64 10.79 22.65
CA SER A 378 -27.70 10.35 24.06
C SER A 378 -28.71 9.21 24.33
N HIS A 379 -29.76 9.04 23.50
CA HIS A 379 -30.84 8.08 23.79
C HIS A 379 -30.87 6.90 22.81
N ARG A 380 -29.85 6.03 22.85
CA ARG A 380 -29.93 4.61 22.43
C ARG A 380 -28.61 3.88 22.74
N ARG A 381 -28.28 3.73 24.02
CA ARG A 381 -27.27 2.75 24.48
C ARG A 381 -27.79 2.03 25.73
N HIS A 382 -28.60 1.02 25.51
CA HIS A 382 -28.75 -0.07 26.47
C HIS A 382 -28.33 -1.37 25.80
N THR A 383 -27.48 -2.11 26.53
CA THR A 383 -26.96 -3.47 26.30
C THR A 383 -26.06 -3.70 25.09
N LEU A 384 -24.78 -3.31 25.21
CA LEU A 384 -23.67 -3.94 24.49
C LEU A 384 -22.58 -4.31 25.52
N THR A 385 -22.33 -5.61 25.67
CA THR A 385 -21.36 -6.18 26.61
C THR A 385 -19.90 -5.90 26.17
N GLU A 386 -18.96 -5.93 27.13
CA GLU A 386 -17.51 -5.75 26.92
C GLU A 386 -16.89 -6.62 25.80
N SER A 387 -17.53 -7.74 25.43
CA SER A 387 -17.10 -8.60 24.31
C SER A 387 -17.19 -7.90 22.94
N THR A 388 -18.07 -6.91 22.78
CA THR A 388 -18.25 -6.18 21.52
C THR A 388 -17.23 -5.05 21.37
N LEU A 389 -16.81 -4.42 22.47
CA LEU A 389 -15.82 -3.34 22.47
C LEU A 389 -14.40 -3.84 22.16
N ARG A 390 -14.05 -5.08 22.53
CA ARG A 390 -12.79 -5.70 22.09
C ARG A 390 -12.78 -6.08 20.60
N LYS A 391 -13.94 -6.26 19.95
CA LYS A 391 -14.04 -6.57 18.50
C LYS A 391 -13.92 -5.34 17.59
N ALA A 392 -14.03 -4.13 18.14
CA ALA A 392 -14.01 -2.87 17.39
C ALA A 392 -12.59 -2.26 17.22
N SER A 393 -11.55 -2.85 17.81
CA SER A 393 -10.16 -2.47 17.55
C SER A 393 -9.64 -3.13 16.27
N SER A 394 -9.41 -2.31 15.23
CA SER A 394 -8.69 -2.60 13.97
C SER A 394 -9.08 -3.85 13.18
N ARG A 395 -10.24 -3.85 12.49
CA ARG A 395 -10.46 -4.79 11.38
C ARG A 395 -9.89 -4.21 10.08
N PHE A 396 -9.08 -4.98 9.36
CA PHE A 396 -8.55 -4.58 8.06
C PHE A 396 -9.66 -4.47 7.02
N ARG A 397 -9.61 -3.44 6.17
CA ARG A 397 -10.58 -3.16 5.11
C ARG A 397 -10.60 -4.29 4.08
N LEU A 398 -11.78 -4.79 3.71
CA LEU A 398 -11.91 -5.74 2.61
C LEU A 398 -12.16 -4.99 1.30
N LYS A 399 -11.50 -5.40 0.21
CA LYS A 399 -11.68 -4.74 -1.09
C LYS A 399 -13.04 -5.10 -1.66
N ASP A 400 -13.71 -4.11 -2.22
CA ASP A 400 -15.04 -4.23 -2.83
C ASP A 400 -15.11 -3.69 -4.26
N GLY A 401 -14.03 -3.11 -4.79
CA GLY A 401 -14.08 -2.40 -6.07
C GLY A 401 -14.73 -1.01 -5.96
N GLY A 402 -15.06 -0.55 -4.75
CA GLY A 402 -15.62 0.76 -4.40
C GLY A 402 -14.60 1.84 -4.04
N GLY A 403 -13.30 1.52 -3.89
CA GLY A 403 -12.27 2.50 -3.55
C GLY A 403 -11.62 2.26 -2.20
N VAL A 404 -10.65 3.12 -1.86
CA VAL A 404 -9.96 3.06 -0.57
C VAL A 404 -10.84 3.49 0.61
N TRP A 405 -11.93 4.19 0.30
CA TRP A 405 -12.95 4.70 1.24
C TRP A 405 -14.15 3.77 1.40
N SER A 406 -14.19 2.66 0.66
CA SER A 406 -15.25 1.66 0.70
C SER A 406 -14.74 0.35 1.30
N ASP A 407 -15.62 -0.43 1.91
CA ASP A 407 -15.27 -1.71 2.54
C ASP A 407 -16.37 -2.73 2.24
N ALA A 408 -15.97 -3.92 1.79
CA ALA A 408 -16.90 -4.99 1.47
C ALA A 408 -17.70 -5.50 2.69
N ASP A 409 -17.15 -5.39 3.90
CA ASP A 409 -17.75 -5.94 5.13
C ASP A 409 -18.70 -4.95 5.81
N TRP A 410 -20.00 -5.08 5.53
CA TRP A 410 -21.09 -4.25 6.10
C TRP A 410 -21.88 -4.95 7.20
N MET A 411 -21.26 -5.85 7.96
CA MET A 411 -21.93 -6.51 9.10
C MET A 411 -22.41 -5.55 10.18
N SER A 412 -21.84 -4.35 10.24
CA SER A 412 -22.36 -3.24 11.02
C SER A 412 -22.41 -2.00 10.13
N PRO A 413 -23.45 -1.17 10.21
CA PRO A 413 -23.52 0.05 9.42
C PRO A 413 -22.29 0.93 9.61
N ARG A 414 -21.71 1.40 8.51
CA ARG A 414 -20.49 2.21 8.50
C ARG A 414 -20.73 3.68 8.24
N SER A 415 -21.96 4.04 7.91
CA SER A 415 -22.41 5.41 7.71
C SER A 415 -23.79 5.61 8.32
N SER A 416 -24.17 6.88 8.48
CA SER A 416 -25.55 7.25 8.75
C SER A 416 -26.47 6.71 7.66
N ASP A 417 -27.69 6.35 8.05
CA ASP A 417 -28.69 5.79 7.15
C ASP A 417 -29.35 6.88 6.29
N PHE A 418 -28.58 7.46 5.36
CA PHE A 418 -29.03 8.57 4.53
C PHE A 418 -30.21 8.22 3.63
N LEU A 419 -30.37 6.94 3.30
CA LEU A 419 -31.34 6.44 2.32
C LEU A 419 -32.48 5.63 2.95
N TRP A 420 -32.70 5.73 4.27
CA TRP A 420 -33.71 4.93 4.97
C TRP A 420 -35.13 5.13 4.42
N GLU A 421 -35.54 6.36 4.10
CA GLU A 421 -36.89 6.67 3.58
C GLU A 421 -37.07 6.07 2.20
N LEU A 422 -36.08 6.24 1.33
CA LEU A 422 -36.06 5.67 -0.02
C LEU A 422 -36.10 4.15 0.06
N ARG A 423 -35.24 3.54 0.89
CA ARG A 423 -35.24 2.08 1.12
C ARG A 423 -36.62 1.62 1.58
N ARG A 424 -37.24 2.29 2.56
CA ARG A 424 -38.59 1.97 3.06
C ARG A 424 -39.63 1.96 1.93
N PHE A 425 -39.70 3.04 1.14
CA PHE A 425 -40.63 3.11 0.00
C PHE A 425 -40.39 1.98 -1.01
N TRP A 426 -39.13 1.66 -1.27
CA TRP A 426 -38.79 0.54 -2.14
C TRP A 426 -39.15 -0.83 -1.55
N MET A 427 -39.13 -1.00 -0.22
CA MET A 427 -39.62 -2.23 0.41
C MET A 427 -41.12 -2.43 0.16
N GLU A 428 -41.89 -1.34 0.23
CA GLU A 428 -43.33 -1.36 -0.08
C GLU A 428 -43.55 -1.76 -1.55
N ARG A 429 -42.80 -1.18 -2.48
CA ARG A 429 -42.85 -1.58 -3.91
C ARG A 429 -42.47 -3.03 -4.16
N ILE A 430 -41.45 -3.55 -3.47
CA ILE A 430 -41.04 -4.96 -3.57
C ILE A 430 -42.22 -5.87 -3.22
N ALA A 431 -42.98 -5.51 -2.18
CA ALA A 431 -44.16 -6.26 -1.76
C ALA A 431 -45.32 -6.11 -2.76
N GLU A 432 -45.65 -4.88 -3.14
CA GLU A 432 -46.76 -4.56 -4.06
C GLU A 432 -46.60 -5.21 -5.44
N TRP A 433 -45.38 -5.22 -5.98
CA TRP A 433 -45.08 -5.78 -7.31
C TRP A 433 -44.76 -7.27 -7.29
N GLY A 434 -44.73 -7.89 -6.10
CA GLY A 434 -44.34 -9.28 -5.93
C GLY A 434 -42.93 -9.56 -6.48
N LEU A 435 -41.96 -8.67 -6.24
CA LEU A 435 -40.63 -8.78 -6.86
C LEU A 435 -39.83 -9.99 -6.39
N VAL A 436 -39.98 -10.41 -5.13
CA VAL A 436 -39.27 -11.58 -4.59
C VAL A 436 -39.62 -12.87 -5.34
N PRO A 437 -40.90 -13.29 -5.47
CA PRO A 437 -41.23 -14.48 -6.24
C PRO A 437 -40.88 -14.35 -7.73
N ARG A 438 -41.00 -13.15 -8.32
CA ARG A 438 -40.55 -12.88 -9.69
C ARG A 438 -39.04 -13.11 -9.85
N LEU A 439 -38.24 -12.58 -8.92
CA LEU A 439 -36.78 -12.76 -8.93
C LEU A 439 -36.41 -14.23 -8.83
N LEU A 440 -37.04 -14.98 -7.91
CA LEU A 440 -36.77 -16.41 -7.73
C LEU A 440 -37.13 -17.21 -8.99
N ALA A 441 -38.27 -16.91 -9.63
CA ALA A 441 -38.64 -17.54 -10.90
C ALA A 441 -37.64 -17.19 -12.01
N HIS A 442 -37.27 -15.91 -12.12
CA HIS A 442 -36.33 -15.39 -13.12
C HIS A 442 -34.97 -16.09 -13.06
N VAL A 443 -34.36 -16.18 -11.87
CA VAL A 443 -33.04 -16.82 -11.72
C VAL A 443 -33.12 -18.33 -11.94
N THR A 444 -34.25 -18.97 -11.60
CA THR A 444 -34.46 -20.41 -11.82
C THR A 444 -34.58 -20.74 -13.31
N GLN A 445 -35.22 -19.86 -14.08
CA GLN A 445 -35.46 -20.03 -15.51
C GLN A 445 -34.33 -19.43 -16.38
N ALA A 446 -33.37 -18.73 -15.78
CA ALA A 446 -32.32 -17.98 -16.47
C ALA A 446 -32.87 -17.03 -17.54
N GLU A 447 -33.91 -16.26 -17.18
CA GLU A 447 -34.66 -15.44 -18.13
C GLU A 447 -33.80 -14.33 -18.77
N PRO A 448 -33.83 -14.18 -20.11
CA PRO A 448 -33.04 -13.16 -20.80
C PRO A 448 -33.71 -11.78 -20.83
N LEU A 449 -35.03 -11.71 -20.61
CA LEU A 449 -35.78 -10.46 -20.59
C LEU A 449 -35.57 -9.72 -19.26
N PRO A 450 -35.74 -8.39 -19.18
CA PRO A 450 -35.64 -7.66 -17.93
C PRO A 450 -36.61 -8.13 -16.85
N LEU A 451 -36.14 -8.22 -15.60
CA LEU A 451 -37.00 -8.56 -14.45
C LEU A 451 -38.05 -7.47 -14.20
N LEU A 452 -37.65 -6.20 -14.32
CA LEU A 452 -38.48 -5.02 -14.15
C LEU A 452 -38.94 -4.51 -15.51
N ARG A 453 -40.21 -4.09 -15.58
CA ARG A 453 -40.78 -3.45 -16.77
C ARG A 453 -40.35 -1.99 -16.86
N ASP A 454 -40.40 -1.40 -18.06
CA ASP A 454 -39.97 -0.01 -18.27
C ASP A 454 -40.77 0.99 -17.42
N ASP A 455 -42.07 0.77 -17.24
CA ASP A 455 -42.93 1.57 -16.36
C ASP A 455 -42.53 1.46 -14.88
N GLU A 456 -42.16 0.25 -14.42
CA GLU A 456 -41.64 0.04 -13.07
C GLU A 456 -40.31 0.76 -12.87
N VAL A 457 -39.39 0.69 -13.85
CA VAL A 457 -38.11 1.39 -13.80
C VAL A 457 -38.30 2.91 -13.76
N ASP A 458 -39.23 3.44 -14.54
CA ASP A 458 -39.54 4.87 -14.53
C ASP A 458 -40.13 5.32 -13.19
N VAL A 459 -40.98 4.51 -12.58
CA VAL A 459 -41.46 4.75 -11.21
C VAL A 459 -40.30 4.81 -10.22
N LEU A 460 -39.35 3.87 -10.27
CA LEU A 460 -38.17 3.89 -9.38
C LEU A 460 -37.31 5.13 -9.58
N ARG A 461 -37.11 5.57 -10.81
CA ARG A 461 -36.39 6.80 -11.10
C ARG A 461 -37.10 8.02 -10.53
N GLN A 462 -38.43 8.07 -10.64
CA GLN A 462 -39.22 9.15 -10.08
C GLN A 462 -39.19 9.16 -8.55
N ASP A 463 -39.16 8.01 -7.88
CA ASP A 463 -38.98 7.95 -6.43
C ASP A 463 -37.66 8.58 -6.00
N VAL A 464 -36.56 8.23 -6.68
CA VAL A 464 -35.23 8.77 -6.37
C VAL A 464 -35.20 10.28 -6.61
N VAL A 465 -35.77 10.74 -7.73
CA VAL A 465 -35.88 12.17 -8.03
C VAL A 465 -36.72 12.91 -6.99
N ALA A 466 -37.88 12.38 -6.62
CA ALA A 466 -38.75 12.98 -5.61
C ALA A 466 -38.06 13.03 -4.25
N PHE A 467 -37.41 11.94 -3.86
CA PHE A 467 -36.61 11.86 -2.63
C PHE A 467 -35.50 12.92 -2.62
N LEU A 468 -34.65 12.98 -3.64
CA LEU A 468 -33.54 13.93 -3.71
C LEU A 468 -34.02 15.39 -3.75
N ARG A 469 -35.09 15.69 -4.48
CA ARG A 469 -35.72 17.02 -4.49
C ARG A 469 -36.26 17.43 -3.13
N SER A 470 -36.86 16.49 -2.38
CA SER A 470 -37.30 16.75 -1.00
C SER A 470 -36.13 17.09 -0.05
N ARG A 471 -34.91 16.70 -0.41
CA ARG A 471 -33.66 17.00 0.30
C ARG A 471 -32.90 18.22 -0.26
N GLY A 472 -33.53 18.98 -1.17
CA GLY A 472 -32.97 20.20 -1.74
C GLY A 472 -32.07 19.99 -2.97
N TRP A 473 -31.95 18.76 -3.49
CA TRP A 473 -31.15 18.47 -4.67
C TRP A 473 -31.97 18.53 -5.95
N GLN A 474 -31.53 19.30 -6.93
CA GLN A 474 -32.18 19.37 -8.23
C GLN A 474 -31.66 18.27 -9.14
N CYS A 475 -32.55 17.39 -9.60
CA CYS A 475 -32.21 16.33 -10.54
C CYS A 475 -33.38 15.97 -11.45
N THR A 476 -33.06 15.19 -12.49
CA THR A 476 -34.04 14.63 -13.44
C THR A 476 -33.71 13.18 -13.74
N ALA A 477 -34.73 12.39 -14.09
CA ALA A 477 -34.59 11.03 -14.57
C ALA A 477 -34.17 10.94 -16.06
N ARG A 478 -33.77 12.06 -16.68
CA ARG A 478 -33.48 12.11 -18.12
C ARG A 478 -32.23 11.31 -18.44
N VAL A 479 -32.35 10.42 -19.41
CA VAL A 479 -31.24 9.67 -20.01
C VAL A 479 -30.81 10.41 -21.27
N ALA A 480 -29.53 10.78 -21.36
CA ALA A 480 -29.00 11.46 -22.54
C ALA A 480 -28.79 10.45 -23.69
N GLU A 481 -28.91 10.91 -24.93
CA GLU A 481 -28.67 10.06 -26.11
C GLU A 481 -27.26 9.46 -26.07
N GLY A 482 -27.18 8.15 -26.29
CA GLY A 482 -25.92 7.38 -26.24
C GLY A 482 -25.32 7.19 -24.85
N GLN A 483 -26.02 7.55 -23.76
CA GLN A 483 -25.57 7.37 -22.37
C GLN A 483 -26.61 6.54 -21.62
N PRO A 484 -26.34 5.28 -21.20
CA PRO A 484 -27.33 4.48 -20.46
C PRO A 484 -27.59 4.99 -19.04
N PHE A 485 -26.65 5.71 -18.41
CA PHE A 485 -26.80 6.15 -17.03
C PHE A 485 -27.77 7.33 -16.92
N THR A 486 -28.55 7.34 -15.83
CA THR A 486 -29.34 8.50 -15.40
C THR A 486 -28.43 9.50 -14.68
N LEU A 487 -27.49 10.13 -15.40
CA LEU A 487 -26.42 10.95 -14.79
C LEU A 487 -26.94 12.07 -13.87
N GLY A 488 -28.14 12.62 -14.13
CA GLY A 488 -28.77 13.59 -13.22
C GLY A 488 -29.15 12.99 -11.85
N ILE A 489 -29.52 11.71 -11.80
CA ILE A 489 -29.71 10.98 -10.54
C ILE A 489 -28.36 10.71 -9.89
N TRP A 490 -27.33 10.33 -10.65
CA TRP A 490 -26.00 10.07 -10.10
C TRP A 490 -25.42 11.31 -9.42
N ASP A 491 -25.43 12.45 -10.11
CA ASP A 491 -24.93 13.73 -9.61
C ASP A 491 -25.56 14.11 -8.27
N ALA A 492 -26.90 14.16 -8.22
CA ALA A 492 -27.61 14.51 -7.01
C ALA A 492 -27.46 13.46 -5.89
N LEU A 493 -27.41 12.17 -6.22
CA LEU A 493 -27.25 11.10 -5.23
C LEU A 493 -25.85 11.13 -4.62
N LEU A 494 -24.80 11.19 -5.44
CA LEU A 494 -23.41 11.23 -4.96
C LEU A 494 -23.15 12.52 -4.17
N GLY A 495 -23.69 13.65 -4.63
CA GLY A 495 -23.65 14.90 -3.88
C GLY A 495 -24.36 14.81 -2.53
N TYR A 496 -25.58 14.27 -2.48
CA TYR A 496 -26.33 14.08 -1.23
C TYR A 496 -25.60 13.15 -0.24
N LEU A 497 -24.97 12.10 -0.75
CA LEU A 497 -24.19 11.15 0.05
C LEU A 497 -22.80 11.65 0.45
N GLN A 498 -22.38 12.83 -0.03
CA GLN A 498 -21.03 13.38 0.13
C GLN A 498 -19.95 12.38 -0.33
N ASP A 499 -20.21 11.73 -1.47
CA ASP A 499 -19.34 10.71 -2.01
C ASP A 499 -17.98 11.29 -2.44
N CYS A 500 -16.90 10.51 -2.28
CA CYS A 500 -15.55 10.95 -2.62
C CYS A 500 -15.34 11.21 -4.12
N ASP A 501 -16.23 10.71 -4.98
CA ASP A 501 -16.15 10.86 -6.44
C ASP A 501 -17.33 11.69 -7.00
N ALA A 502 -17.76 12.72 -6.29
CA ALA A 502 -18.90 13.57 -6.66
C ALA A 502 -18.75 14.24 -8.05
N ASP A 503 -17.53 14.46 -8.54
CA ASP A 503 -17.27 15.07 -9.86
C ASP A 503 -17.44 14.06 -11.04
N LEU A 504 -17.55 12.75 -10.76
CA LEU A 504 -17.62 11.73 -11.81
C LEU A 504 -18.78 11.92 -12.79
N PRO A 505 -20.02 12.22 -12.36
CA PRO A 505 -21.15 12.38 -13.29
C PRO A 505 -20.94 13.48 -14.32
N ASP A 506 -20.34 14.60 -13.92
CA ASP A 506 -19.97 15.71 -14.81
C ASP A 506 -18.95 15.29 -15.86
N ILE A 507 -17.95 14.49 -15.47
CA ILE A 507 -16.94 13.95 -16.39
C ILE A 507 -17.62 12.97 -17.37
N LEU A 508 -18.48 12.07 -16.87
CA LEU A 508 -19.22 11.11 -17.71
C LEU A 508 -20.18 11.80 -18.68
N GLN A 509 -20.74 12.96 -18.31
CA GLN A 509 -21.62 13.74 -19.17
C GLN A 509 -20.87 14.39 -20.33
N LYS A 510 -19.69 14.97 -20.07
CA LYS A 510 -18.82 15.58 -21.09
C LYS A 510 -18.17 14.53 -22.01
N GLY A 511 -17.89 13.35 -21.46
CA GLY A 511 -17.08 12.31 -22.07
C GLY A 511 -15.70 12.30 -21.42
N VAL A 512 -15.18 11.09 -21.20
CA VAL A 512 -13.94 10.90 -20.44
C VAL A 512 -12.70 11.06 -21.34
N PRO A 513 -11.58 11.60 -20.81
CA PRO A 513 -10.33 11.65 -21.54
C PRO A 513 -9.66 10.26 -21.62
N THR A 514 -8.84 10.06 -22.65
CA THR A 514 -8.13 8.80 -22.90
C THR A 514 -6.80 8.69 -22.14
N GLY A 515 -6.30 9.79 -21.59
CA GLY A 515 -4.98 9.85 -20.95
C GLY A 515 -3.81 10.00 -21.93
N ILE A 516 -4.08 10.18 -23.22
CA ILE A 516 -3.07 10.28 -24.28
C ILE A 516 -2.59 11.72 -24.49
N LEU A 517 -3.48 12.71 -24.37
CA LEU A 517 -3.11 14.12 -24.50
C LEU A 517 -2.61 14.66 -23.16
N SER A 518 -3.48 14.64 -22.16
CA SER A 518 -3.18 14.94 -20.76
C SER A 518 -3.27 13.67 -19.93
N ASP A 519 -2.62 13.65 -18.76
CA ASP A 519 -2.74 12.53 -17.84
C ASP A 519 -4.16 12.49 -17.26
N ILE A 520 -4.73 11.30 -17.07
CA ILE A 520 -5.99 11.15 -16.34
C ILE A 520 -5.69 11.44 -14.85
N PRO A 521 -6.28 12.50 -14.26
CA PRO A 521 -5.98 12.89 -12.89
C PRO A 521 -6.46 11.85 -11.89
N ALA A 522 -5.78 11.82 -10.74
CA ALA A 522 -6.19 11.02 -9.59
C ALA A 522 -7.54 11.51 -9.07
N SER A 523 -8.50 10.60 -8.92
CA SER A 523 -9.85 10.87 -8.42
C SER A 523 -9.94 10.93 -6.90
N GLY A 524 -8.96 10.37 -6.18
CA GLY A 524 -9.03 10.15 -4.73
C GLY A 524 -9.76 8.85 -4.34
N VAL A 525 -10.37 8.14 -5.30
CA VAL A 525 -11.01 6.84 -5.08
C VAL A 525 -9.98 5.74 -4.84
N TRP A 526 -8.82 5.83 -5.50
CA TRP A 526 -7.78 4.81 -5.49
C TRP A 526 -6.45 5.36 -4.98
N HIS A 527 -5.49 4.47 -4.73
CA HIS A 527 -4.15 4.91 -4.37
C HIS A 527 -3.44 5.55 -5.58
N PRO A 528 -2.82 6.73 -5.39
CA PRO A 528 -2.07 7.38 -6.45
C PRO A 528 -0.82 6.57 -6.78
N VAL A 529 -0.44 6.54 -8.06
CA VAL A 529 0.81 5.93 -8.53
C VAL A 529 1.82 6.99 -8.95
N ASP A 530 3.09 6.63 -8.93
CA ASP A 530 4.15 7.47 -9.47
C ASP A 530 3.85 7.77 -10.94
N ARG A 531 4.04 9.04 -11.33
CA ARG A 531 3.81 9.51 -12.69
C ARG A 531 4.80 8.81 -13.62
N PRO A 532 4.38 7.87 -14.48
CA PRO A 532 5.30 7.19 -15.38
C PRO A 532 5.73 8.14 -16.49
N GLU A 533 7.01 8.13 -16.85
CA GLU A 533 7.51 8.90 -17.98
C GLU A 533 6.78 8.50 -19.28
N ARG A 534 6.34 9.48 -20.07
CA ARG A 534 5.66 9.22 -21.34
C ARG A 534 6.71 8.96 -22.43
N PRO A 535 6.68 7.79 -23.09
CA PRO A 535 7.64 7.53 -24.16
C PRO A 535 7.35 8.48 -25.32
N CYS A 536 8.42 8.91 -26.02
CA CYS A 536 8.30 9.72 -27.22
C CYS A 536 7.95 8.79 -28.41
N LEU A 537 6.66 8.48 -28.56
CA LEU A 537 6.13 7.62 -29.63
C LEU A 537 5.10 8.38 -30.46
N GLU A 538 5.16 8.20 -31.77
CA GLU A 538 4.14 8.70 -32.70
C GLU A 538 2.91 7.79 -32.71
N LEU A 539 1.73 8.38 -32.93
CA LEU A 539 0.51 7.61 -33.12
C LEU A 539 0.51 6.98 -34.51
N LEU A 540 0.17 5.69 -34.57
CA LEU A 540 0.16 4.93 -35.82
C LEU A 540 -1.27 4.66 -36.27
N VAL A 541 -1.42 4.48 -37.58
CA VAL A 541 -2.70 4.22 -38.25
C VAL A 541 -2.58 2.92 -39.01
N HIS A 542 -3.28 1.90 -38.54
CA HIS A 542 -3.40 0.61 -39.22
C HIS A 542 -4.72 0.56 -39.99
N ASP A 543 -4.68 0.03 -41.21
CA ASP A 543 -5.81 0.00 -42.14
C ASP A 543 -6.32 -1.42 -42.42
N GLU A 544 -5.96 -2.37 -41.57
CA GLU A 544 -6.33 -3.77 -41.67
C GLU A 544 -6.61 -4.38 -40.29
N PRO A 545 -7.63 -5.25 -40.15
CA PRO A 545 -7.84 -6.04 -38.93
C PRO A 545 -6.74 -7.09 -38.71
N TRP A 546 -6.76 -7.73 -37.55
CA TRP A 546 -6.04 -8.98 -37.33
C TRP A 546 -6.66 -10.14 -38.10
N ALA A 547 -5.86 -11.17 -38.42
CA ALA A 547 -6.31 -12.38 -39.10
C ALA A 547 -7.58 -12.99 -38.47
N SER A 548 -7.63 -13.04 -37.13
CA SER A 548 -8.79 -13.51 -36.36
C SER A 548 -10.13 -12.85 -36.73
N ALA A 549 -10.10 -11.61 -37.26
CA ALA A 549 -11.27 -10.88 -37.69
C ALA A 549 -11.53 -11.03 -39.20
N THR A 550 -10.48 -11.07 -40.04
CA THR A 550 -10.63 -11.27 -41.49
C THR A 550 -11.08 -12.69 -41.84
N ASP A 551 -10.66 -13.69 -41.06
CA ASP A 551 -11.03 -15.11 -41.21
C ASP A 551 -12.55 -15.34 -41.15
N ASP A 552 -13.29 -14.45 -40.49
CA ASP A 552 -14.76 -14.42 -40.48
C ASP A 552 -15.27 -12.99 -40.61
N SER A 553 -15.10 -12.45 -41.82
CA SER A 553 -15.48 -11.09 -42.18
C SER A 553 -16.99 -10.82 -42.00
N ASP A 554 -17.85 -11.83 -42.13
CA ASP A 554 -19.29 -11.70 -41.85
C ASP A 554 -19.55 -11.43 -40.37
N CYS A 555 -18.91 -12.21 -39.50
CA CYS A 555 -19.05 -12.03 -38.07
C CYS A 555 -18.49 -10.69 -37.62
N LEU A 556 -17.34 -10.28 -38.17
CA LEU A 556 -16.77 -8.95 -37.95
C LEU A 556 -17.78 -7.86 -38.31
N MET A 557 -18.29 -7.85 -39.55
CA MET A 557 -19.22 -6.81 -40.02
C MET A 557 -20.51 -6.78 -39.19
N ARG A 558 -21.07 -7.94 -38.84
CA ARG A 558 -22.27 -8.04 -37.99
C ARG A 558 -22.04 -7.46 -36.60
N LEU A 559 -20.90 -7.77 -35.97
CA LEU A 559 -20.57 -7.26 -34.65
C LEU A 559 -20.30 -5.76 -34.65
N VAL A 560 -19.63 -5.26 -35.69
CA VAL A 560 -19.40 -3.81 -35.85
C VAL A 560 -20.73 -3.11 -36.06
N GLN A 561 -21.59 -3.60 -36.97
CA GLN A 561 -22.91 -3.03 -37.17
C GLN A 561 -23.74 -3.02 -35.88
N ALA A 562 -23.68 -4.08 -35.07
CA ALA A 562 -24.36 -4.11 -33.77
C ALA A 562 -23.82 -3.08 -32.76
N ASP A 563 -22.56 -2.66 -32.87
CA ASP A 563 -22.01 -1.55 -32.08
C ASP A 563 -22.42 -0.18 -32.65
N ILE A 564 -22.55 -0.05 -33.97
CA ILE A 564 -23.07 1.15 -34.64
C ILE A 564 -24.54 1.38 -34.27
N ASP A 565 -25.37 0.33 -34.40
CA ASP A 565 -26.80 0.38 -34.07
C ASP A 565 -27.04 0.69 -32.59
N ALA A 566 -26.14 0.26 -31.71
CA ALA A 566 -26.17 0.58 -30.29
C ALA A 566 -25.61 1.98 -29.95
N GLY A 567 -25.12 2.73 -30.94
CA GLY A 567 -24.55 4.07 -30.78
C GLY A 567 -23.15 4.10 -30.14
N PHE A 568 -22.50 2.95 -29.97
CA PHE A 568 -21.14 2.88 -29.41
C PHE A 568 -20.08 3.37 -30.39
N ALA A 569 -20.35 3.23 -31.68
CA ALA A 569 -19.46 3.64 -32.76
C ALA A 569 -20.26 4.30 -33.89
N GLU A 570 -19.56 4.94 -34.82
CA GLU A 570 -20.13 5.48 -36.05
C GLU A 570 -19.23 5.15 -37.26
N TRP A 571 -19.86 4.92 -38.41
CA TRP A 571 -19.15 4.74 -39.67
C TRP A 571 -18.51 6.06 -40.13
N LEU A 572 -17.40 5.95 -40.85
CA LEU A 572 -16.71 7.05 -41.51
C LEU A 572 -16.75 6.82 -43.03
N PRO A 573 -17.83 7.23 -43.73
CA PRO A 573 -17.99 6.97 -45.16
C PRO A 573 -16.88 7.58 -46.02
N GLY A 574 -16.30 8.71 -45.60
CA GLY A 574 -15.15 9.34 -46.24
C GLY A 574 -13.80 8.72 -45.84
N GLY A 575 -13.80 7.61 -45.10
CA GLY A 575 -12.62 6.86 -44.70
C GLY A 575 -11.71 7.61 -43.72
N PHE A 576 -10.42 7.25 -43.72
CA PHE A 576 -9.42 7.94 -42.90
C PHE A 576 -9.27 9.45 -43.21
N PRO A 577 -9.39 9.94 -44.46
CA PRO A 577 -9.40 11.38 -44.74
C PRO A 577 -10.45 12.16 -43.95
N GLU A 578 -11.65 11.59 -43.79
CA GLU A 578 -12.71 12.17 -42.96
C GLU A 578 -12.31 12.22 -41.48
N ALA A 579 -11.75 11.15 -40.93
CA ALA A 579 -11.23 11.16 -39.56
C ALA A 579 -10.16 12.25 -39.36
N LYS A 580 -9.24 12.40 -40.32
CA LYS A 580 -8.20 13.43 -40.26
C LYS A 580 -8.78 14.85 -40.34
N ALA A 581 -9.86 15.05 -41.11
CA ALA A 581 -10.58 16.32 -41.13
C ALA A 581 -11.28 16.62 -39.79
N ARG A 582 -11.87 15.59 -39.14
CA ARG A 582 -12.55 15.73 -37.85
C ARG A 582 -11.61 15.92 -36.66
N PHE A 583 -10.49 15.18 -36.59
CA PHE A 583 -9.63 15.11 -35.40
C PHE A 583 -8.21 15.66 -35.60
N GLY A 584 -7.84 16.05 -36.82
CA GLY A 584 -6.52 16.60 -37.13
C GLY A 584 -5.39 15.60 -36.91
N ALA A 585 -4.38 15.98 -36.13
CA ALA A 585 -3.24 15.11 -35.78
C ALA A 585 -3.58 14.05 -34.70
N LYS A 586 -4.77 14.12 -34.08
CA LYS A 586 -5.19 13.24 -32.98
C LYS A 586 -5.83 11.96 -33.50
N CYS A 587 -5.16 11.29 -34.44
CA CYS A 587 -5.67 10.09 -35.09
C CYS A 587 -4.77 8.90 -34.78
N ALA A 588 -5.36 7.84 -34.22
CA ALA A 588 -4.70 6.56 -34.03
C ALA A 588 -5.68 5.45 -34.44
N ALA A 589 -5.25 4.60 -35.37
CA ALA A 589 -6.07 3.47 -35.82
C ALA A 589 -5.44 2.15 -35.37
N GLY A 590 -6.14 1.44 -34.49
CA GLY A 590 -5.71 0.12 -34.01
C GLY A 590 -6.14 -1.00 -34.95
N LYS A 591 -5.83 -2.25 -34.57
CA LYS A 591 -6.29 -3.44 -35.29
C LYS A 591 -7.42 -4.15 -34.54
N LEU A 592 -8.50 -4.52 -35.24
CA LEU A 592 -9.59 -5.30 -34.65
C LEU A 592 -9.28 -6.79 -34.68
N GLY A 593 -9.61 -7.48 -33.59
CA GLY A 593 -9.73 -8.93 -33.52
C GLY A 593 -11.16 -9.37 -33.21
N VAL A 594 -11.54 -10.56 -33.69
CA VAL A 594 -12.77 -11.25 -33.27
C VAL A 594 -12.36 -12.41 -32.38
N VAL A 595 -12.78 -12.36 -31.11
CA VAL A 595 -12.53 -13.43 -30.15
C VAL A 595 -13.76 -14.33 -30.09
N LYS A 596 -13.58 -15.58 -30.51
CA LYS A 596 -14.58 -16.65 -30.39
C LYS A 596 -14.17 -17.56 -29.25
N LYS A 597 -14.99 -17.64 -28.20
CA LYS A 597 -14.82 -18.62 -27.13
C LYS A 597 -15.98 -19.61 -27.21
N GLU A 598 -15.66 -20.90 -27.16
CA GLU A 598 -16.67 -21.95 -27.15
C GLU A 598 -17.68 -21.73 -26.01
N GLY A 599 -18.97 -21.77 -26.33
CA GLY A 599 -20.05 -21.48 -25.38
C GLY A 599 -20.24 -20.00 -25.01
N SER A 600 -19.66 -19.05 -25.76
CA SER A 600 -19.86 -17.61 -25.56
C SER A 600 -20.06 -16.88 -26.87
N ASP A 601 -20.82 -15.79 -26.85
CA ASP A 601 -21.00 -14.93 -28.02
C ASP A 601 -19.65 -14.33 -28.47
N PRO A 602 -19.41 -14.25 -29.79
CA PRO A 602 -18.19 -13.66 -30.33
C PRO A 602 -18.11 -12.18 -29.99
N ARG A 603 -16.88 -11.68 -29.73
CA ARG A 603 -16.66 -10.30 -29.27
C ARG A 603 -15.60 -9.59 -30.08
N LEU A 604 -15.82 -8.30 -30.31
CA LEU A 604 -14.80 -7.39 -30.85
C LEU A 604 -13.81 -6.99 -29.76
N VAL A 605 -12.52 -7.03 -30.11
CA VAL A 605 -11.44 -6.49 -29.29
C VAL A 605 -10.59 -5.59 -30.17
N GLY A 606 -10.44 -4.32 -29.78
CA GLY A 606 -9.58 -3.36 -30.46
C GLY A 606 -8.19 -3.35 -29.82
N ASP A 607 -7.18 -3.73 -30.59
CA ASP A 607 -5.79 -3.62 -30.16
C ASP A 607 -5.29 -2.18 -30.40
N SER A 608 -5.33 -1.37 -29.34
CA SER A 608 -4.80 -0.01 -29.33
C SER A 608 -3.32 0.07 -28.92
N SER A 609 -2.67 -1.07 -28.70
CA SER A 609 -1.23 -1.10 -28.40
C SER A 609 -0.42 -0.94 -29.68
N VAL A 610 -0.86 -1.53 -30.79
CA VAL A 610 -0.19 -1.41 -32.11
C VAL A 610 -0.25 -0.01 -32.70
N SER A 611 -1.19 0.83 -32.27
CA SER A 611 -1.27 2.24 -32.66
C SER A 611 -0.50 3.18 -31.73
N ASN A 612 0.23 2.63 -30.74
CA ASN A 612 0.87 3.33 -29.62
C ASN A 612 -0.08 4.05 -28.64
N ALA A 613 -1.39 4.05 -28.89
CA ALA A 613 -2.37 4.73 -28.04
C ALA A 613 -2.36 4.23 -26.59
N ASN A 614 -2.32 2.91 -26.37
CA ASN A 614 -2.22 2.34 -25.02
C ASN A 614 -0.90 2.67 -24.32
N LEU A 615 0.21 2.78 -25.06
CA LEU A 615 1.54 3.08 -24.52
C LEU A 615 1.66 4.55 -24.09
N LEU A 616 0.92 5.44 -24.75
CA LEU A 616 0.86 6.87 -24.45
C LEU A 616 -0.16 7.22 -23.36
N CYS A 617 -1.15 6.36 -23.12
CA CYS A 617 -2.14 6.53 -22.04
C CYS A 617 -1.47 6.63 -20.66
N ARG A 618 -1.86 7.63 -19.88
CA ARG A 618 -1.37 7.83 -18.50
C ARG A 618 -2.52 7.96 -17.52
N ILE A 619 -2.49 7.12 -16.49
CA ILE A 619 -3.46 7.07 -15.39
C ILE A 619 -2.66 7.23 -14.09
N LEU A 620 -3.04 8.19 -13.25
CA LEU A 620 -2.29 8.54 -12.04
C LEU A 620 -2.76 7.79 -10.78
N GLU A 621 -3.57 6.73 -10.96
CA GLU A 621 -4.12 5.90 -9.90
C GLU A 621 -4.13 4.42 -10.28
N LYS A 622 -4.10 3.55 -9.27
CA LYS A 622 -4.19 2.09 -9.45
C LYS A 622 -5.47 1.53 -8.84
N VAL A 623 -6.34 1.02 -9.71
CA VAL A 623 -7.59 0.34 -9.31
C VAL A 623 -7.28 -0.87 -8.42
N GLU A 624 -7.99 -0.99 -7.31
CA GLU A 624 -7.92 -2.16 -6.43
C GLU A 624 -9.16 -3.04 -6.63
N LEU A 625 -8.95 -4.22 -7.19
CA LEU A 625 -10.02 -5.18 -7.41
C LEU A 625 -10.11 -6.21 -6.26
N PRO A 626 -11.33 -6.66 -5.91
CA PRO A 626 -11.55 -7.74 -4.95
C PRO A 626 -11.05 -9.08 -5.49
N SER A 627 -10.86 -10.05 -4.61
CA SER A 627 -10.40 -11.40 -4.95
C SER A 627 -11.05 -12.46 -4.06
N LEU A 628 -10.79 -13.75 -4.32
CA LEU A 628 -11.20 -14.83 -3.42
C LEU A 628 -10.65 -14.66 -1.99
N PHE A 629 -9.56 -13.91 -1.81
CA PHE A 629 -9.04 -13.60 -0.48
C PHE A 629 -10.00 -12.73 0.33
N ASP A 630 -10.62 -11.73 -0.29
CA ASP A 630 -11.57 -10.84 0.38
C ASP A 630 -12.85 -11.61 0.78
N VAL A 631 -13.32 -12.51 -0.10
CA VAL A 631 -14.41 -13.45 0.20
C VAL A 631 -14.05 -14.36 1.37
N SER A 632 -12.84 -14.94 1.35
CA SER A 632 -12.36 -15.85 2.38
C SER A 632 -12.22 -15.17 3.74
N GLU A 633 -11.65 -13.96 3.78
CA GLU A 633 -11.53 -13.19 5.02
C GLU A 633 -12.89 -12.76 5.57
N PHE A 634 -13.86 -12.43 4.72
CA PHE A 634 -15.23 -12.14 5.16
C PHE A 634 -15.87 -13.37 5.83
N LEU A 635 -15.89 -14.51 5.13
CA LEU A 635 -16.48 -15.76 5.65
C LEU A 635 -15.75 -16.25 6.92
N SER A 636 -14.43 -16.06 6.99
CA SER A 636 -13.64 -16.37 8.19
C SER A 636 -14.05 -15.55 9.42
N ARG A 637 -14.56 -14.33 9.23
CA ARG A 637 -15.06 -13.47 10.33
C ARG A 637 -16.44 -13.88 10.82
N TYR A 638 -17.25 -14.54 9.98
CA TYR A 638 -18.67 -14.80 10.22
C TYR A 638 -19.06 -16.24 9.85
N GLN A 639 -18.32 -17.22 10.40
CA GLN A 639 -18.49 -18.64 10.09
C GLN A 639 -19.83 -19.23 10.58
N ASP A 640 -20.43 -18.62 11.61
CA ASP A 640 -21.69 -19.08 12.19
C ASP A 640 -22.93 -18.61 11.39
N GLU A 641 -22.74 -17.67 10.45
CA GLU A 641 -23.83 -17.10 9.65
C GLU A 641 -24.06 -17.89 8.36
N ALA A 642 -25.33 -18.08 7.99
CA ALA A 642 -25.71 -18.74 6.75
C ALA A 642 -25.88 -17.72 5.62
N TRP A 643 -25.05 -17.86 4.58
CA TRP A 643 -24.99 -16.95 3.44
C TRP A 643 -25.68 -17.52 2.20
N THR A 644 -26.27 -16.65 1.40
CA THR A 644 -26.69 -16.91 0.03
C THR A 644 -26.02 -15.90 -0.89
N ALA A 645 -25.42 -16.37 -1.98
CA ALA A 645 -24.71 -15.53 -2.92
C ALA A 645 -25.67 -14.94 -3.95
N PHE A 646 -25.52 -13.65 -4.22
CA PHE A 646 -26.17 -12.94 -5.30
C PHE A 646 -25.09 -12.47 -6.28
N SER A 647 -25.30 -12.67 -7.58
CA SER A 647 -24.40 -12.15 -8.62
C SER A 647 -25.17 -11.40 -9.69
N LEU A 648 -24.58 -10.28 -10.11
CA LEU A 648 -25.08 -9.39 -11.14
C LEU A 648 -23.93 -9.04 -12.10
N ASP A 649 -24.14 -9.24 -13.39
CA ASP A 649 -23.17 -8.92 -14.45
C ASP A 649 -23.64 -7.69 -15.23
N VAL A 650 -22.74 -6.72 -15.45
CA VAL A 650 -23.05 -5.50 -16.21
C VAL A 650 -22.83 -5.70 -17.71
N ALA A 651 -23.89 -5.48 -18.49
CA ALA A 651 -23.88 -5.67 -19.93
C ALA A 651 -23.05 -4.59 -20.67
N LYS A 652 -21.97 -5.01 -21.33
CA LYS A 652 -21.08 -4.17 -22.16
C LYS A 652 -20.47 -2.99 -21.36
N ALA A 653 -20.12 -3.23 -20.09
CA ALA A 653 -19.59 -2.26 -19.13
C ALA A 653 -18.69 -1.14 -19.69
N HIS A 654 -17.56 -1.48 -20.32
CA HIS A 654 -16.63 -0.48 -20.84
C HIS A 654 -17.24 0.42 -21.92
N LYS A 655 -18.07 -0.15 -22.80
CA LYS A 655 -18.76 0.58 -23.87
C LYS A 655 -19.86 1.50 -23.34
N ARG A 656 -20.14 1.50 -22.03
CA ARG A 656 -21.07 2.46 -21.41
C ARG A 656 -20.39 3.78 -21.07
N ILE A 657 -19.06 3.85 -21.15
CA ILE A 657 -18.29 5.06 -20.89
C ILE A 657 -18.06 5.80 -22.20
N ARG A 658 -18.64 7.01 -22.33
CA ARG A 658 -18.42 7.89 -23.48
C ARG A 658 -17.04 8.52 -23.45
N ILE A 659 -16.39 8.63 -24.60
CA ILE A 659 -15.11 9.32 -24.75
C ILE A 659 -15.38 10.79 -25.11
N ASP A 660 -14.53 11.68 -24.57
CA ASP A 660 -14.50 13.09 -24.94
C ASP A 660 -14.50 13.21 -26.48
N PRO A 661 -15.46 13.93 -27.08
CA PRO A 661 -15.52 14.16 -28.53
C PRO A 661 -14.17 14.54 -29.17
N ALA A 662 -13.34 15.31 -28.48
CA ALA A 662 -12.05 15.78 -28.98
C ALA A 662 -10.95 14.70 -28.99
N GLU A 663 -11.16 13.56 -28.32
CA GLU A 663 -10.19 12.46 -28.20
C GLU A 663 -10.67 11.14 -28.85
N ARG A 664 -11.86 11.11 -29.46
CA ARG A 664 -12.38 9.92 -30.16
C ARG A 664 -11.47 9.44 -31.30
N GLY A 665 -10.70 10.35 -31.91
CA GLY A 665 -9.73 10.02 -32.95
C GLY A 665 -8.66 9.00 -32.52
N PHE A 666 -8.49 8.71 -31.23
CA PHE A 666 -7.60 7.62 -30.76
C PHE A 666 -8.23 6.23 -30.78
N SER A 667 -9.50 6.11 -31.16
CA SER A 667 -10.28 4.87 -31.16
C SER A 667 -10.84 4.54 -32.56
N ILE A 668 -10.00 4.72 -33.58
CA ILE A 668 -10.34 4.44 -34.98
C ILE A 668 -9.98 2.99 -35.31
N PHE A 669 -10.82 2.33 -36.13
CA PHE A 669 -10.57 0.99 -36.62
C PHE A 669 -11.10 0.80 -38.05
N VAL A 670 -10.68 -0.30 -38.67
CA VAL A 670 -11.15 -0.74 -39.98
C VAL A 670 -11.78 -2.12 -39.86
N ALA A 671 -12.95 -2.30 -40.46
CA ALA A 671 -13.56 -3.59 -40.74
C ALA A 671 -13.41 -3.92 -42.23
N VAL A 672 -13.30 -5.20 -42.55
CA VAL A 672 -13.21 -5.67 -43.94
C VAL A 672 -14.40 -6.57 -44.21
N ASP A 673 -15.12 -6.31 -45.31
CA ASP A 673 -16.24 -7.16 -45.73
C ASP A 673 -15.75 -8.37 -46.55
N LYS A 674 -16.68 -9.30 -46.85
CA LYS A 674 -16.39 -10.49 -47.66
C LYS A 674 -15.80 -10.20 -49.04
N GLN A 675 -16.00 -9.00 -49.57
CA GLN A 675 -15.52 -8.58 -50.89
C GLN A 675 -14.13 -7.91 -50.78
N GLY A 676 -13.55 -7.87 -49.58
CA GLY A 676 -12.27 -7.23 -49.30
C GLY A 676 -12.36 -5.71 -49.19
N ARG A 677 -13.57 -5.12 -49.15
CA ARG A 677 -13.72 -3.66 -49.03
C ARG A 677 -13.52 -3.24 -47.58
N LYS A 678 -12.75 -2.16 -47.40
CA LYS A 678 -12.41 -1.57 -46.11
C LYS A 678 -13.48 -0.56 -45.69
N HIS A 679 -14.02 -0.72 -44.49
CA HIS A 679 -15.00 0.15 -43.87
C HIS A 679 -14.40 0.75 -42.59
N TRP A 680 -14.17 2.06 -42.59
CA TRP A 680 -13.60 2.78 -41.44
C TRP A 680 -14.69 3.19 -40.47
N PHE A 681 -14.39 3.13 -39.18
CA PHE A 681 -15.30 3.60 -38.14
C PHE A 681 -14.53 4.09 -36.91
N VAL A 682 -15.22 4.84 -36.06
CA VAL A 682 -14.67 5.38 -34.82
C VAL A 682 -15.60 5.07 -33.66
N TYR A 683 -15.04 4.71 -32.52
CA TYR A 683 -15.82 4.55 -31.29
C TYR A 683 -16.12 5.89 -30.63
N ASN A 684 -17.38 6.09 -30.27
CA ASN A 684 -17.86 7.18 -29.42
C ASN A 684 -17.69 6.88 -27.92
N THR A 685 -17.56 5.60 -27.58
CA THR A 685 -17.41 5.07 -26.22
C THR A 685 -16.09 4.33 -26.08
N ALA A 686 -15.68 3.99 -24.85
CA ALA A 686 -14.50 3.16 -24.67
C ALA A 686 -14.71 1.76 -25.28
N HIS A 687 -13.69 1.24 -25.96
CA HIS A 687 -13.71 -0.11 -26.55
C HIS A 687 -12.92 -1.10 -25.71
N PHE A 688 -13.19 -2.39 -25.91
CA PHE A 688 -12.40 -3.45 -25.28
C PHE A 688 -10.98 -3.47 -25.85
N GLY A 689 -9.99 -3.41 -24.98
CA GLY A 689 -8.56 -3.39 -25.34
C GLY A 689 -7.88 -2.04 -25.16
N ALA A 690 -8.63 -0.98 -24.83
CA ALA A 690 -8.07 0.31 -24.42
C ALA A 690 -7.65 0.34 -22.93
N SER A 691 -6.50 0.93 -22.63
CA SER A 691 -5.99 1.09 -21.26
C SER A 691 -6.89 1.92 -20.35
N TRP A 692 -7.50 3.00 -20.87
CA TRP A 692 -8.36 3.90 -20.09
C TRP A 692 -9.75 3.32 -19.79
N ALA A 693 -10.21 2.35 -20.59
CA ALA A 693 -11.57 1.81 -20.50
C ALA A 693 -11.85 1.20 -19.13
N GLY A 694 -10.93 0.37 -18.64
CA GLY A 694 -11.08 -0.31 -17.35
C GLY A 694 -11.07 0.66 -16.16
N TYR A 695 -10.27 1.74 -16.23
CA TYR A 695 -10.19 2.74 -15.15
C TYR A 695 -11.48 3.54 -15.01
N TRP A 696 -12.00 4.07 -16.11
CA TRP A 696 -13.23 4.86 -16.07
C TRP A 696 -14.45 4.03 -15.70
N TRP A 697 -14.52 2.79 -16.20
CA TRP A 697 -15.55 1.86 -15.75
C TRP A 697 -15.41 1.53 -14.25
N ALA A 698 -14.20 1.30 -13.74
CA ALA A 698 -13.99 1.01 -12.33
C ALA A 698 -14.46 2.15 -11.41
N ARG A 699 -14.32 3.42 -11.82
CA ARG A 699 -14.90 4.56 -11.08
C ARG A 699 -16.43 4.52 -11.06
N ALA A 700 -17.07 4.29 -12.21
CA ALA A 700 -18.53 4.17 -12.30
C ALA A 700 -19.08 2.98 -11.50
N ALA A 701 -18.45 1.82 -11.63
CA ALA A 701 -18.76 0.62 -10.85
C ALA A 701 -18.58 0.86 -9.34
N GLY A 702 -17.49 1.54 -8.95
CA GLY A 702 -17.22 1.86 -7.56
C GLY A 702 -18.24 2.81 -6.94
N ALA A 703 -18.66 3.84 -7.69
CA ALA A 703 -19.74 4.74 -7.27
C ALA A 703 -21.06 3.98 -7.05
N PHE A 704 -21.40 3.05 -7.95
CA PHE A 704 -22.55 2.18 -7.77
C PHE A 704 -22.44 1.31 -6.50
N VAL A 705 -21.28 0.69 -6.25
CA VAL A 705 -21.06 -0.14 -5.05
C VAL A 705 -21.19 0.68 -3.77
N ARG A 706 -20.62 1.89 -3.71
CA ARG A 706 -20.75 2.79 -2.54
C ARG A 706 -22.21 3.18 -2.30
N CYS A 707 -22.96 3.53 -3.35
CA CYS A 707 -24.39 3.79 -3.24
C CYS A 707 -25.18 2.55 -2.78
N ALA A 708 -24.85 1.37 -3.29
CA ALA A 708 -25.49 0.11 -2.92
C ALA A 708 -25.29 -0.22 -1.44
N HIS A 709 -24.07 -0.07 -0.92
CA HIS A 709 -23.77 -0.23 0.50
C HIS A 709 -24.65 0.67 1.38
N VAL A 710 -24.74 1.97 1.05
CA VAL A 710 -25.55 2.93 1.80
C VAL A 710 -27.05 2.65 1.67
N LEU A 711 -27.51 2.25 0.48
CA LEU A 711 -28.91 1.90 0.27
C LEU A 711 -29.30 0.68 1.10
N LEU A 712 -28.52 -0.40 1.02
CA LEU A 712 -28.81 -1.65 1.71
C LEU A 712 -28.85 -1.45 3.22
N HIS A 713 -27.87 -0.75 3.79
CA HIS A 713 -27.75 -0.42 5.23
C HIS A 713 -28.04 -1.61 6.18
N ASP A 714 -27.74 -2.82 5.71
CA ASP A 714 -27.99 -4.07 6.43
C ASP A 714 -26.71 -4.92 6.43
N SER A 715 -26.68 -6.03 7.16
CA SER A 715 -25.57 -6.98 7.16
C SER A 715 -25.40 -7.62 5.79
N HIS A 716 -24.28 -7.34 5.12
CA HIS A 716 -23.94 -7.94 3.84
C HIS A 716 -22.43 -7.91 3.56
N PHE A 717 -22.01 -8.75 2.61
CA PHE A 717 -20.80 -8.57 1.84
C PHE A 717 -21.18 -8.13 0.42
N LEU A 718 -20.49 -7.16 -0.15
CA LEU A 718 -20.72 -6.73 -1.54
C LEU A 718 -19.40 -6.30 -2.17
N VAL A 719 -19.12 -6.84 -3.36
CA VAL A 719 -17.92 -6.53 -4.15
C VAL A 719 -18.24 -6.51 -5.64
N ILE A 720 -17.47 -5.75 -6.42
CA ILE A 720 -17.51 -5.79 -7.88
C ILE A 720 -16.11 -6.00 -8.46
N TYR A 721 -15.98 -7.04 -9.30
CA TYR A 721 -14.77 -7.30 -10.08
C TYR A 721 -15.03 -6.92 -11.53
N VAL A 722 -14.58 -5.73 -11.93
CA VAL A 722 -14.85 -5.18 -13.27
C VAL A 722 -16.36 -5.12 -13.51
N ASP A 723 -16.93 -6.05 -14.29
CA ASP A 723 -18.35 -6.14 -14.63
C ASP A 723 -19.15 -7.15 -13.77
N ASP A 724 -18.46 -7.95 -12.95
CA ASP A 724 -19.04 -9.09 -12.20
C ASP A 724 -19.17 -8.74 -10.69
N LEU A 725 -20.40 -8.42 -10.26
CA LEU A 725 -20.75 -8.16 -8.87
C LEU A 725 -21.05 -9.46 -8.13
N LEU A 726 -20.52 -9.58 -6.92
CA LEU A 726 -20.84 -10.62 -5.96
C LEU A 726 -21.29 -9.99 -4.65
N ALA A 727 -22.44 -10.41 -4.15
CA ALA A 727 -22.88 -10.10 -2.79
C ALA A 727 -23.15 -11.38 -2.01
N LEU A 728 -22.81 -11.39 -0.72
CA LEU A 728 -23.24 -12.43 0.21
C LEU A 728 -24.25 -11.81 1.17
N PHE A 729 -25.46 -12.32 1.11
CA PHE A 729 -26.56 -11.86 1.96
C PHE A 729 -26.94 -12.93 2.98
N PRO A 730 -27.38 -12.55 4.19
CA PRO A 730 -27.97 -13.49 5.12
C PRO A 730 -29.14 -14.22 4.48
N ARG A 731 -29.14 -15.55 4.54
CA ARG A 731 -30.04 -16.42 3.75
C ARG A 731 -31.51 -16.00 3.78
N HIS A 732 -32.01 -15.62 4.95
CA HIS A 732 -33.42 -15.23 5.16
C HIS A 732 -33.79 -13.87 4.54
N ARG A 733 -32.81 -13.01 4.21
CA ARG A 733 -33.01 -11.69 3.60
C ARG A 733 -32.49 -11.59 2.17
N ALA A 734 -31.81 -12.63 1.67
CA ALA A 734 -31.09 -12.58 0.41
C ALA A 734 -31.94 -12.16 -0.80
N PRO A 735 -33.15 -12.71 -1.04
CA PRO A 735 -33.98 -12.26 -2.17
C PRO A 735 -34.37 -10.79 -2.08
N PHE A 736 -34.61 -10.30 -0.86
CA PHE A 736 -35.02 -8.93 -0.62
C PHE A 736 -33.89 -7.93 -0.88
N LEU A 737 -32.70 -8.20 -0.35
CA LEU A 737 -31.51 -7.36 -0.58
C LEU A 737 -31.09 -7.39 -2.06
N ALA A 738 -31.23 -8.53 -2.73
CA ALA A 738 -31.02 -8.65 -4.17
C ALA A 738 -31.98 -7.76 -4.98
N CYS A 739 -33.27 -7.72 -4.62
CA CYS A 739 -34.23 -6.80 -5.25
C CYS A 739 -33.79 -5.33 -5.10
N LEU A 740 -33.36 -4.90 -3.91
CA LEU A 740 -32.87 -3.53 -3.70
C LEU A 740 -31.65 -3.19 -4.58
N CYS A 741 -30.69 -4.12 -4.73
CA CYS A 741 -29.56 -3.94 -5.65
C CYS A 741 -30.02 -3.78 -7.12
N ILE A 742 -30.99 -4.59 -7.56
CA ILE A 742 -31.54 -4.52 -8.92
C ILE A 742 -32.30 -3.21 -9.14
N MET A 743 -33.10 -2.78 -8.17
CA MET A 743 -33.84 -1.52 -8.21
C MET A 743 -32.89 -0.33 -8.28
N LEU A 744 -31.80 -0.33 -7.51
CA LEU A 744 -30.77 0.71 -7.59
C LEU A 744 -30.06 0.72 -8.94
N ALA A 745 -29.64 -0.46 -9.42
CA ALA A 745 -28.96 -0.56 -10.71
C ALA A 745 -29.83 -0.02 -11.85
N THR A 746 -31.11 -0.41 -11.89
CA THR A 746 -32.05 0.05 -12.93
C THR A 746 -32.42 1.53 -12.79
N SER A 747 -32.59 2.06 -11.57
CA SER A 747 -32.85 3.48 -11.35
C SER A 747 -31.66 4.36 -11.76
N MET A 748 -30.43 3.87 -11.54
CA MET A 748 -29.19 4.51 -11.97
C MET A 748 -28.88 4.29 -13.47
N GLY A 749 -29.67 3.48 -14.18
CA GLY A 749 -29.43 3.16 -15.59
C GLY A 749 -28.23 2.25 -15.83
N VAL A 750 -27.78 1.50 -14.81
CA VAL A 750 -26.75 0.47 -14.94
C VAL A 750 -27.34 -0.74 -15.69
N PRO A 751 -26.81 -1.11 -16.85
CA PRO A 751 -27.40 -2.15 -17.69
C PRO A 751 -27.03 -3.55 -17.19
N ILE A 752 -28.04 -4.35 -16.86
CA ILE A 752 -27.87 -5.70 -16.31
C ILE A 752 -27.90 -6.76 -17.42
N SER A 753 -27.01 -7.74 -17.36
CA SER A 753 -27.08 -8.98 -18.14
C SER A 753 -28.07 -9.95 -17.50
N TRP A 754 -29.37 -9.80 -17.77
CA TRP A 754 -30.46 -10.50 -17.06
C TRP A 754 -30.36 -12.04 -17.05
N ARG A 755 -29.92 -12.65 -18.16
CA ARG A 755 -29.69 -14.11 -18.25
C ARG A 755 -28.63 -14.61 -17.26
N LYS A 756 -27.70 -13.75 -16.85
CA LYS A 756 -26.58 -14.10 -15.95
C LYS A 756 -26.88 -13.79 -14.48
N LEU A 757 -28.04 -13.23 -14.17
CA LEU A 757 -28.43 -12.92 -12.80
C LEU A 757 -28.54 -14.23 -12.00
N GLN A 758 -27.89 -14.30 -10.84
CA GLN A 758 -27.87 -15.51 -10.02
C GLN A 758 -28.17 -15.18 -8.56
N LEU A 759 -28.94 -16.06 -7.90
CA LEU A 759 -29.17 -16.04 -6.46
C LEU A 759 -29.19 -17.48 -5.95
N ALA A 760 -28.11 -17.93 -5.33
CA ALA A 760 -27.94 -19.33 -4.94
C ALA A 760 -26.90 -19.50 -3.83
N ASP A 761 -26.92 -20.66 -3.17
CA ASP A 761 -25.85 -21.05 -2.24
C ASP A 761 -24.58 -21.50 -2.98
N SER A 762 -24.65 -21.69 -4.29
CA SER A 762 -23.52 -22.02 -5.15
C SER A 762 -23.60 -21.24 -6.45
N LEU A 763 -22.53 -20.55 -6.83
CA LEU A 763 -22.46 -19.80 -8.08
C LEU A 763 -21.03 -19.68 -8.62
N ARG A 764 -20.88 -19.17 -9.84
CA ARG A 764 -19.57 -18.93 -10.45
C ARG A 764 -19.20 -17.45 -10.36
N TRP A 765 -18.06 -17.14 -9.74
CA TRP A 765 -17.55 -15.77 -9.66
C TRP A 765 -16.05 -15.72 -9.99
N ILE A 766 -15.64 -14.75 -10.81
CA ILE A 766 -14.26 -14.61 -11.34
C ILE A 766 -13.66 -15.93 -11.87
N GLY A 767 -14.55 -16.80 -12.33
CA GLY A 767 -14.30 -18.13 -12.86
C GLY A 767 -13.82 -19.18 -11.86
N TRP A 768 -14.27 -19.09 -10.60
CA TRP A 768 -14.30 -20.16 -9.61
C TRP A 768 -15.74 -20.56 -9.32
N ASP A 769 -16.00 -21.84 -9.08
CA ASP A 769 -17.30 -22.31 -8.57
C ASP A 769 -17.28 -22.22 -7.04
N ILE A 770 -17.98 -21.23 -6.49
CA ILE A 770 -18.09 -20.96 -5.05
C ILE A 770 -19.30 -21.71 -4.50
N CYS A 771 -19.11 -22.46 -3.41
CA CYS A 771 -20.13 -23.17 -2.68
C CYS A 771 -20.15 -22.68 -1.22
N LEU A 772 -21.27 -22.13 -0.76
CA LEU A 772 -21.48 -21.57 0.58
C LEU A 772 -22.17 -22.55 1.54
N GLY A 773 -21.92 -23.84 1.39
CA GLY A 773 -22.40 -24.85 2.34
C GLY A 773 -21.79 -24.67 3.74
N ARG A 774 -22.04 -25.63 4.64
CA ARG A 774 -21.45 -25.62 6.00
C ARG A 774 -19.92 -25.44 6.00
N ARG A 775 -19.25 -25.86 4.94
CA ARG A 775 -17.84 -25.58 4.66
C ARG A 775 -17.75 -24.77 3.36
N PRO A 776 -17.59 -23.44 3.44
CA PRO A 776 -17.47 -22.62 2.26
C PRO A 776 -16.19 -22.95 1.48
N VAL A 777 -16.32 -23.29 0.21
CA VAL A 777 -15.20 -23.67 -0.65
C VAL A 777 -15.34 -23.06 -2.04
N ALA A 778 -14.22 -22.86 -2.73
CA ALA A 778 -14.19 -22.61 -4.16
C ALA A 778 -13.51 -23.77 -4.90
N THR A 779 -14.05 -24.18 -6.04
CA THR A 779 -13.51 -25.27 -6.86
C THR A 779 -13.23 -24.81 -8.29
N LEU A 780 -12.34 -25.54 -8.97
CA LEU A 780 -11.98 -25.23 -10.35
C LEU A 780 -13.09 -25.74 -11.29
N PRO A 781 -13.72 -24.86 -12.10
CA PRO A 781 -14.68 -25.26 -13.12
C PRO A 781 -14.16 -26.36 -14.06
N LEU A 782 -15.05 -27.27 -14.48
CA LEU A 782 -14.70 -28.40 -15.36
C LEU A 782 -14.03 -27.97 -16.66
N ASP A 783 -14.48 -26.88 -17.28
CA ASP A 783 -13.90 -26.33 -18.51
C ASP A 783 -12.45 -25.86 -18.30
N LYS A 784 -12.21 -25.12 -17.21
CA LYS A 784 -10.84 -24.67 -16.86
C LYS A 784 -9.95 -25.82 -16.43
N ARG A 785 -10.51 -26.80 -15.73
CA ARG A 785 -9.82 -28.03 -15.33
C ARG A 785 -9.35 -28.81 -16.55
N ALA A 786 -10.23 -29.07 -17.51
CA ALA A 786 -9.88 -29.77 -18.75
C ALA A 786 -8.71 -29.10 -19.48
N VAL A 787 -8.72 -27.76 -19.56
CA VAL A 787 -7.64 -26.97 -20.17
C VAL A 787 -6.29 -27.14 -19.46
N LEU A 788 -6.27 -27.12 -18.12
CA LEU A 788 -5.04 -27.34 -17.36
C LEU A 788 -4.55 -28.79 -17.49
N LEU A 789 -5.46 -29.78 -17.41
CA LEU A 789 -5.12 -31.19 -17.57
C LEU A 789 -4.49 -31.48 -18.94
N ALA A 790 -5.09 -30.95 -20.02
CA ALA A 790 -4.59 -31.14 -21.37
C ALA A 790 -3.15 -30.61 -21.55
N VAL A 791 -2.80 -29.50 -20.91
CA VAL A 791 -1.47 -28.91 -21.02
C VAL A 791 -0.46 -29.56 -20.05
N LEU A 792 -0.87 -29.97 -18.85
CA LEU A 792 0.02 -30.56 -17.85
C LEU A 792 0.33 -32.05 -18.12
N GLN A 793 -0.63 -32.80 -18.65
CA GLN A 793 -0.50 -34.24 -18.93
C GLN A 793 0.75 -34.60 -19.77
N PRO A 794 1.06 -33.93 -20.90
CA PRO A 794 2.25 -34.25 -21.69
C PRO A 794 3.57 -33.83 -21.02
N LEU A 795 3.53 -32.98 -19.99
CA LEU A 795 4.73 -32.43 -19.32
C LEU A 795 5.24 -33.30 -18.18
N ARG A 796 4.55 -34.39 -17.85
CA ARG A 796 4.87 -35.25 -16.71
C ARG A 796 6.15 -36.07 -16.87
N SER A 797 6.62 -36.26 -18.11
CA SER A 797 7.77 -37.09 -18.41
C SER A 797 9.06 -36.26 -18.39
N PRO A 798 10.15 -36.75 -17.79
CA PRO A 798 11.46 -36.10 -17.90
C PRO A 798 11.86 -35.90 -19.36
N GLY A 799 12.37 -34.72 -19.71
CA GLY A 799 12.71 -34.38 -21.10
C GLY A 799 11.52 -34.00 -21.98
N ALA A 800 10.30 -33.93 -21.44
CA ALA A 800 9.16 -33.35 -22.14
C ALA A 800 9.47 -31.92 -22.60
N SER A 801 8.94 -31.54 -23.76
CA SER A 801 9.23 -30.25 -24.38
C SER A 801 7.96 -29.49 -24.69
N ILE A 802 7.98 -28.18 -24.49
CA ILE A 802 6.82 -27.30 -24.69
C ILE A 802 7.25 -26.01 -25.37
N ASN A 803 6.43 -25.48 -26.28
CA ASN A 803 6.69 -24.18 -26.87
C ASN A 803 6.65 -23.08 -25.78
N ARG A 804 7.62 -22.15 -25.79
CA ARG A 804 7.71 -21.07 -24.79
C ARG A 804 6.43 -20.23 -24.69
N ARG A 805 5.74 -20.00 -25.81
CA ARG A 805 4.46 -19.29 -25.85
C ARG A 805 3.39 -20.04 -25.06
N ASP A 806 3.32 -21.36 -25.20
CA ASP A 806 2.35 -22.18 -24.49
C ASP A 806 2.74 -22.38 -23.02
N LEU A 807 4.03 -22.47 -22.70
CA LEU A 807 4.52 -22.42 -21.33
C LEU A 807 4.16 -21.09 -20.66
N ARG A 808 4.30 -19.94 -21.35
CA ARG A 808 3.89 -18.63 -20.85
C ARG A 808 2.39 -18.58 -20.55
N LYS A 809 1.56 -19.14 -21.44
CA LYS A 809 0.11 -19.28 -21.20
C LYS A 809 -0.17 -20.18 -19.99
N LEU A 810 0.53 -21.31 -19.86
CA LEU A 810 0.41 -22.21 -18.71
C LEU A 810 0.77 -21.48 -17.41
N VAL A 811 1.95 -20.84 -17.35
CA VAL A 811 2.42 -20.04 -16.20
C VAL A 811 1.37 -19.00 -15.82
N GLY A 812 0.81 -18.26 -16.78
CA GLY A 812 -0.26 -17.30 -16.52
C GLY A 812 -1.51 -17.92 -15.89
N ARG A 813 -1.94 -19.09 -16.37
CA ARG A 813 -3.06 -19.84 -15.78
C ARG A 813 -2.73 -20.37 -14.38
N LEU A 814 -1.51 -20.86 -14.16
CA LEU A 814 -1.07 -21.34 -12.86
C LEU A 814 -0.94 -20.20 -11.83
N CYS A 815 -0.52 -19.00 -12.24
CA CYS A 815 -0.54 -17.81 -11.39
C CYS A 815 -1.94 -17.48 -10.86
N TRP A 816 -2.96 -17.60 -11.72
CA TRP A 816 -4.37 -17.44 -11.32
C TRP A 816 -4.84 -18.59 -10.43
N PHE A 817 -4.56 -19.85 -10.80
CA PHE A 817 -4.98 -21.03 -10.04
C PHE A 817 -4.40 -21.04 -8.61
N THR A 818 -3.11 -20.75 -8.48
CA THR A 818 -2.41 -20.66 -7.19
C THR A 818 -2.69 -19.37 -6.42
N ALA A 819 -3.39 -18.38 -7.01
CA ALA A 819 -3.94 -17.27 -6.23
C ALA A 819 -5.08 -17.73 -5.31
N GLY A 820 -5.84 -18.75 -5.74
CA GLY A 820 -6.80 -19.46 -4.89
C GLY A 820 -6.10 -20.47 -3.97
N LEU A 821 -5.43 -21.49 -4.54
CA LEU A 821 -4.66 -22.48 -3.78
C LEU A 821 -3.28 -21.92 -3.40
N ARG A 822 -3.24 -21.03 -2.41
CA ARG A 822 -2.04 -20.28 -2.02
C ARG A 822 -0.85 -21.16 -1.65
N TRP A 823 -1.11 -22.30 -1.02
CA TRP A 823 -0.08 -23.25 -0.61
C TRP A 823 0.73 -23.82 -1.80
N LEU A 824 0.20 -23.78 -3.03
CA LEU A 824 0.91 -24.19 -4.26
C LEU A 824 1.79 -23.10 -4.89
N ARG A 825 1.67 -21.83 -4.46
CA ARG A 825 2.45 -20.72 -5.04
C ARG A 825 3.97 -20.93 -5.00
N PRO A 826 4.58 -21.58 -3.99
CA PRO A 826 6.05 -21.74 -3.94
C PRO A 826 6.63 -22.48 -5.16
N TRP A 827 5.87 -23.37 -5.79
CA TRP A 827 6.30 -24.10 -6.99
C TRP A 827 6.23 -23.27 -8.28
N LEU A 828 5.61 -22.08 -8.28
CA LEU A 828 5.67 -21.16 -9.43
C LEU A 828 7.12 -20.79 -9.77
N ALA A 829 8.02 -20.77 -8.78
CA ALA A 829 9.45 -20.52 -9.01
C ALA A 829 10.03 -21.45 -10.08
N MET A 830 9.68 -22.74 -10.05
CA MET A 830 10.16 -23.71 -11.03
C MET A 830 9.61 -23.45 -12.43
N TRP A 831 8.36 -22.99 -12.53
CA TRP A 831 7.76 -22.62 -13.80
C TRP A 831 8.37 -21.33 -14.38
N PHE A 832 8.68 -20.34 -13.53
CA PHE A 832 9.39 -19.13 -13.94
C PHE A 832 10.83 -19.44 -14.37
N HIS A 833 11.53 -20.33 -13.65
CA HIS A 833 12.85 -20.81 -14.06
C HIS A 833 12.80 -21.56 -15.39
N ALA A 834 11.82 -22.43 -15.59
CA ALA A 834 11.61 -23.11 -16.87
C ALA A 834 11.36 -22.11 -18.01
N LEU A 835 10.56 -21.06 -17.77
CA LEU A 835 10.27 -20.01 -18.75
C LEU A 835 11.52 -19.17 -19.08
N ALA A 836 12.40 -18.95 -18.10
CA ALA A 836 13.63 -18.18 -18.23
C ALA A 836 14.79 -18.97 -18.88
N LYS A 837 14.66 -20.29 -19.07
CA LYS A 837 15.70 -21.11 -19.71
C LYS A 837 16.06 -20.52 -21.08
N PRO A 838 17.35 -20.31 -21.40
CA PRO A 838 17.73 -19.86 -22.73
C PRO A 838 17.45 -20.96 -23.77
N LYS A 839 17.32 -20.56 -25.04
CA LYS A 839 17.31 -21.53 -26.13
C LYS A 839 18.73 -22.07 -26.32
N LEU A 840 18.90 -23.38 -26.33
CA LEU A 840 20.21 -24.00 -26.48
C LEU A 840 20.54 -24.22 -27.96
N ARG A 841 21.78 -23.90 -28.35
CA ARG A 841 22.37 -24.22 -29.65
C ARG A 841 23.60 -25.07 -29.43
N LEU A 842 23.69 -26.18 -30.14
CA LEU A 842 24.84 -27.09 -30.08
C LEU A 842 25.59 -26.98 -31.40
N GLN A 843 26.89 -26.74 -31.34
CA GLN A 843 27.77 -26.73 -32.51
C GLN A 843 28.94 -27.67 -32.28
N CYS A 844 29.33 -28.40 -33.32
CA CYS A 844 30.50 -29.28 -33.29
C CYS A 844 31.65 -28.58 -34.01
N LEU A 845 32.52 -27.94 -33.24
CA LEU A 845 33.55 -27.04 -33.73
C LEU A 845 34.92 -27.73 -33.80
N ASP A 846 35.70 -27.47 -34.85
CA ASP A 846 37.12 -27.82 -34.91
C ASP A 846 38.01 -26.70 -34.32
N ARG A 847 39.33 -26.88 -34.39
CA ARG A 847 40.28 -25.96 -33.76
C ARG A 847 40.25 -24.55 -34.36
N GLU A 848 40.10 -24.41 -35.67
CA GLU A 848 40.06 -23.11 -36.34
C GLU A 848 38.78 -22.36 -35.96
N GLN A 849 37.65 -23.08 -35.95
CA GLN A 849 36.36 -22.52 -35.53
C GLN A 849 36.35 -22.11 -34.05
N ILE A 850 37.02 -22.86 -33.17
CA ILE A 850 37.16 -22.51 -31.74
C ILE A 850 37.95 -21.21 -31.57
N GLU A 851 39.05 -21.04 -32.30
CA GLU A 851 39.89 -19.84 -32.23
C GLU A 851 39.10 -18.61 -32.72
N GLU A 852 38.34 -18.75 -33.80
CA GLU A 852 37.45 -17.69 -34.29
C GLU A 852 36.37 -17.33 -33.26
N VAL A 853 35.67 -18.33 -32.73
CA VAL A 853 34.65 -18.10 -31.69
C VAL A 853 35.27 -17.43 -30.48
N ALA A 854 36.41 -17.90 -29.99
CA ALA A 854 37.11 -17.31 -28.85
C ALA A 854 37.52 -15.84 -29.10
N GLY A 855 37.87 -15.49 -30.34
CA GLY A 855 38.13 -14.12 -30.76
C GLY A 855 36.87 -13.24 -30.76
N ALA A 856 35.70 -13.82 -31.00
CA ALA A 856 34.40 -13.14 -31.04
C ALA A 856 33.71 -12.97 -29.68
N LEU A 857 34.20 -13.61 -28.61
CA LEU A 857 33.59 -13.52 -27.28
C LEU A 857 33.93 -12.21 -26.56
N ASP A 858 32.95 -11.58 -25.91
CA ASP A 858 33.19 -10.53 -24.92
C ASP A 858 33.61 -11.11 -23.55
N ASP A 859 33.80 -10.22 -22.56
CA ASP A 859 34.16 -10.61 -21.18
C ASP A 859 33.06 -11.40 -20.46
N THR A 860 31.85 -11.41 -21.02
CA THR A 860 30.71 -12.17 -20.50
C THR A 860 30.47 -13.48 -21.27
N MET A 861 31.39 -13.88 -22.15
CA MET A 861 31.28 -15.07 -23.00
C MET A 861 30.12 -14.98 -24.01
N LEU A 862 29.72 -13.75 -24.38
CA LEU A 862 28.76 -13.48 -25.44
C LEU A 862 29.48 -13.24 -26.77
N VAL A 863 29.02 -13.90 -27.82
CA VAL A 863 29.52 -13.72 -29.18
C VAL A 863 29.08 -12.34 -29.68
N SER A 864 30.05 -11.47 -29.93
CA SER A 864 29.82 -10.06 -30.28
C SER A 864 29.51 -9.85 -31.76
N TRP A 865 30.00 -10.73 -32.63
CA TRP A 865 29.75 -10.71 -34.08
C TRP A 865 29.64 -12.15 -34.62
N PRO A 866 28.90 -12.39 -35.71
CA PRO A 866 28.76 -13.73 -36.28
C PRO A 866 30.12 -14.27 -36.78
N CYS A 867 30.35 -15.57 -36.61
CA CYS A 867 31.55 -16.26 -37.09
C CYS A 867 31.41 -16.61 -38.58
N ALA A 868 32.49 -16.51 -39.35
CA ALA A 868 32.51 -16.82 -40.78
C ALA A 868 32.75 -18.31 -41.05
N THR A 869 33.46 -19.01 -40.17
CA THR A 869 33.82 -20.43 -40.36
C THR A 869 32.83 -21.40 -39.72
N SER A 870 31.83 -20.91 -38.97
CA SER A 870 30.80 -21.71 -38.30
C SER A 870 29.44 -20.99 -38.27
N ASP A 871 28.36 -21.72 -38.00
CA ASP A 871 27.01 -21.14 -37.87
C ASP A 871 26.78 -20.33 -36.57
N VAL A 872 27.84 -20.05 -35.81
CA VAL A 872 27.76 -19.31 -34.54
C VAL A 872 27.39 -17.85 -34.82
N GLN A 873 26.30 -17.38 -34.24
CA GLN A 873 25.74 -16.04 -34.47
C GLN A 873 26.05 -15.06 -33.33
N ALA A 874 26.04 -13.77 -33.64
CA ALA A 874 26.08 -12.71 -32.63
C ALA A 874 24.91 -12.85 -31.64
N GLY A 875 25.18 -12.53 -30.37
CA GLY A 875 24.23 -12.64 -29.27
C GLY A 875 24.09 -14.05 -28.67
N TRP A 876 24.82 -15.04 -29.18
CA TRP A 876 24.91 -16.36 -28.54
C TRP A 876 25.94 -16.33 -27.41
N ARG A 877 25.64 -16.94 -26.26
CA ARG A 877 26.57 -17.03 -25.12
C ARG A 877 27.08 -18.46 -24.95
N VAL A 878 28.40 -18.64 -24.90
CA VAL A 878 29.01 -19.95 -24.65
C VAL A 878 28.71 -20.39 -23.23
N LEU A 879 28.26 -21.64 -23.06
CA LEU A 879 27.96 -22.24 -21.76
C LEU A 879 28.94 -23.35 -21.41
N GLU A 880 29.09 -24.32 -22.33
CA GLU A 880 29.87 -25.54 -22.08
C GLU A 880 30.65 -25.95 -23.33
N ALA A 881 31.84 -26.53 -23.13
CA ALA A 881 32.62 -27.21 -24.16
C ALA A 881 33.10 -28.55 -23.62
N SER A 882 32.87 -29.65 -24.35
CA SER A 882 33.22 -31.01 -23.88
C SER A 882 32.64 -31.36 -22.50
N ASN A 883 31.38 -30.97 -22.26
CA ASN A 883 30.65 -31.15 -21.00
C ASN A 883 31.32 -30.48 -19.78
N ARG A 884 32.09 -29.40 -20.00
CA ARG A 884 32.64 -28.55 -18.95
C ARG A 884 32.16 -27.13 -19.15
N ALA A 885 31.84 -26.44 -18.06
CA ALA A 885 31.52 -25.01 -18.10
C ALA A 885 32.70 -24.21 -18.67
N VAL A 886 32.39 -23.15 -19.40
CA VAL A 886 33.37 -22.26 -20.00
C VAL A 886 33.16 -20.88 -19.40
N ASP A 887 34.03 -20.50 -18.46
CA ASP A 887 33.89 -19.25 -17.72
C ASP A 887 34.77 -18.14 -18.34
N CYS A 888 35.80 -18.52 -19.09
CA CYS A 888 36.66 -17.60 -19.82
C CYS A 888 37.09 -18.15 -21.19
N ARG A 889 37.61 -17.27 -22.06
CA ARG A 889 38.09 -17.63 -23.41
C ARG A 889 39.12 -18.78 -23.40
N ARG A 890 39.96 -18.84 -22.35
CA ARG A 890 40.97 -19.88 -22.18
C ARG A 890 40.35 -21.26 -21.99
N ASP A 891 39.22 -21.37 -21.30
CA ASP A 891 38.54 -22.66 -21.09
C ASP A 891 38.05 -23.24 -22.42
N LEU A 892 37.61 -22.38 -23.34
CA LEU A 892 37.16 -22.78 -24.67
C LEU A 892 38.35 -23.23 -25.54
N LEU A 893 39.44 -22.44 -25.55
CA LEU A 893 40.67 -22.74 -26.30
C LEU A 893 41.37 -24.02 -25.82
N THR A 894 41.22 -24.34 -24.53
CA THR A 894 41.80 -25.55 -23.91
C THR A 894 40.83 -26.72 -23.83
N ALA A 895 39.64 -26.60 -24.42
CA ALA A 895 38.65 -27.67 -24.43
C ALA A 895 39.19 -28.94 -25.07
N ARG A 896 38.93 -30.09 -24.43
CA ARG A 896 39.42 -31.39 -24.92
C ARG A 896 38.71 -31.75 -26.22
N LEU A 897 39.46 -31.82 -27.31
CA LEU A 897 38.99 -32.27 -28.62
C LEU A 897 38.88 -33.81 -28.65
N ARG A 898 37.84 -34.34 -29.29
CA ARG A 898 37.71 -35.75 -29.69
C ARG A 898 37.65 -35.79 -31.22
N ASN A 899 38.57 -36.54 -31.85
CA ASN A 899 38.70 -36.60 -33.31
C ASN A 899 38.83 -35.21 -33.97
N GLY A 900 39.60 -34.30 -33.35
CA GLY A 900 39.82 -32.95 -33.84
C GLY A 900 38.66 -31.97 -33.65
N ARG A 901 37.55 -32.38 -33.01
CA ARG A 901 36.36 -31.54 -32.79
C ARG A 901 35.90 -31.53 -31.34
N VAL A 902 35.09 -30.54 -30.97
CA VAL A 902 34.41 -30.42 -29.68
C VAL A 902 32.98 -29.99 -29.86
N TRP A 903 32.08 -30.58 -29.07
CA TRP A 903 30.73 -30.06 -28.93
C TRP A 903 30.74 -28.87 -27.97
N VAL A 904 30.32 -27.72 -28.49
CA VAL A 904 30.15 -26.47 -27.75
C VAL A 904 28.67 -26.15 -27.66
N LYS A 905 28.23 -25.82 -26.47
CA LYS A 905 26.84 -25.49 -26.12
C LYS A 905 26.74 -23.99 -25.91
N PHE A 906 25.84 -23.37 -26.65
CA PHE A 906 25.54 -21.95 -26.60
C PHE A 906 24.12 -21.74 -26.08
N SER A 907 23.89 -20.55 -25.51
CA SER A 907 22.59 -20.01 -25.18
C SER A 907 22.23 -18.85 -26.10
N GLU A 908 21.00 -18.83 -26.59
CA GLU A 908 20.42 -17.76 -27.39
C GLU A 908 19.26 -17.14 -26.60
N ALA A 909 19.25 -15.81 -26.49
CA ALA A 909 18.25 -15.05 -25.73
C ALA A 909 16.91 -14.85 -26.49
N SER A 910 16.56 -15.71 -27.44
CA SER A 910 15.36 -15.53 -28.27
C SER A 910 14.07 -15.97 -27.58
N ASP A 911 12.98 -15.24 -27.86
CA ASP A 911 11.64 -15.50 -27.32
C ASP A 911 10.87 -16.62 -28.07
N SER A 912 11.45 -17.14 -29.16
CA SER A 912 10.89 -18.18 -30.02
C SER A 912 11.68 -19.49 -29.91
N GLY A 913 11.22 -20.38 -29.02
CA GLY A 913 11.85 -21.69 -28.86
C GLY A 913 11.03 -22.67 -28.03
N THR A 914 11.39 -23.95 -28.15
CA THR A 914 10.91 -25.02 -27.29
C THR A 914 11.74 -25.04 -26.01
N VAL A 915 11.06 -25.18 -24.87
CA VAL A 915 11.68 -25.38 -23.55
C VAL A 915 11.61 -26.86 -23.23
N VAL A 916 12.76 -27.46 -22.89
CA VAL A 916 12.85 -28.85 -22.42
C VAL A 916 12.84 -28.86 -20.90
N LEU A 917 11.92 -29.64 -20.32
CA LEU A 917 11.76 -29.72 -18.88
C LEU A 917 12.80 -30.64 -18.24
N SER A 918 13.30 -30.23 -17.08
CA SER A 918 14.15 -31.07 -16.23
C SER A 918 13.31 -32.15 -15.54
N SER A 919 13.97 -33.16 -14.95
CA SER A 919 13.29 -34.17 -14.13
C SER A 919 12.53 -33.54 -12.95
N ASP A 920 13.06 -32.47 -12.36
CA ASP A 920 12.41 -31.76 -11.25
C ASP A 920 11.15 -31.03 -11.73
N GLU A 921 11.23 -30.34 -12.87
CA GLU A 921 10.09 -29.64 -13.46
C GLU A 921 8.99 -30.61 -13.92
N ALA A 922 9.36 -31.76 -14.48
CA ALA A 922 8.42 -32.82 -14.85
C ALA A 922 7.71 -33.45 -13.62
N ARG A 923 8.42 -33.56 -12.49
CA ARG A 923 7.83 -33.95 -11.21
C ARG A 923 6.83 -32.91 -10.71
N VAL A 924 7.16 -31.62 -10.78
CA VAL A 924 6.21 -30.55 -10.45
C VAL A 924 5.01 -30.53 -11.40
N ALA A 925 5.21 -30.78 -12.70
CA ALA A 925 4.13 -30.93 -13.64
C ALA A 925 3.18 -32.07 -13.24
N SER A 926 3.73 -33.22 -12.83
CA SER A 926 2.96 -34.35 -12.31
C SER A 926 2.19 -33.99 -11.04
N PHE A 927 2.82 -33.27 -10.11
CA PHE A 927 2.18 -32.82 -8.88
C PHE A 927 1.01 -31.86 -9.13
N PHE A 928 1.20 -30.84 -9.98
CA PHE A 928 0.11 -29.93 -10.38
C PHE A 928 -1.01 -30.69 -11.10
N LEU A 929 -0.65 -31.63 -11.98
CA LEU A 929 -1.61 -32.48 -12.68
C LEU A 929 -2.46 -33.26 -11.69
N ASP A 930 -1.86 -33.86 -10.67
CA ASP A 930 -2.57 -34.63 -9.65
C ASP A 930 -3.51 -33.73 -8.84
N VAL A 931 -3.07 -32.54 -8.40
CA VAL A 931 -3.92 -31.58 -7.69
C VAL A 931 -5.12 -31.13 -8.54
N VAL A 932 -4.88 -30.81 -9.82
CA VAL A 932 -5.95 -30.44 -10.77
C VAL A 932 -6.88 -31.63 -11.05
N LYS A 933 -6.35 -32.87 -11.08
CA LYS A 933 -7.16 -34.09 -11.21
C LYS A 933 -8.01 -34.36 -10.00
N ALA A 934 -7.53 -34.12 -8.78
CA ALA A 934 -8.35 -34.25 -7.58
C ALA A 934 -9.41 -33.15 -7.44
N ASN A 935 -9.27 -32.05 -8.18
CA ASN A 935 -10.11 -30.85 -8.04
C ASN A 935 -10.11 -30.32 -6.61
N VAL A 936 -8.91 -30.28 -6.00
CA VAL A 936 -8.71 -29.88 -4.60
C VAL A 936 -9.38 -28.50 -4.35
N PRO A 937 -10.28 -28.40 -3.36
CA PRO A 937 -11.01 -27.17 -3.09
C PRO A 937 -10.11 -26.12 -2.42
N VAL A 938 -10.33 -24.86 -2.78
CA VAL A 938 -9.86 -23.70 -2.03
C VAL A 938 -10.79 -23.52 -0.84
N GLN A 939 -10.26 -23.56 0.38
CA GLN A 939 -11.06 -23.24 1.56
C GLN A 939 -11.30 -21.74 1.64
N LEU A 940 -12.57 -21.35 1.79
CA LEU A 940 -12.98 -19.94 1.90
C LEU A 940 -13.27 -19.54 3.34
N ALA A 941 -12.95 -20.38 4.33
CA ALA A 941 -13.06 -20.02 5.73
C ALA A 941 -11.87 -20.58 6.52
N THR A 942 -11.28 -19.72 7.33
CA THR A 942 -10.16 -20.04 8.21
C THR A 942 -10.55 -19.70 9.65
N THR A 943 -10.43 -20.68 10.53
CA THR A 943 -10.67 -20.56 11.97
C THR A 943 -9.41 -20.04 12.64
N ALA A 944 -9.54 -19.05 13.52
CA ALA A 944 -8.40 -18.57 14.30
C ALA A 944 -7.85 -19.72 15.15
N GLY A 945 -6.56 -20.04 14.98
CA GLY A 945 -5.86 -21.01 15.81
C GLY A 945 -5.69 -20.55 17.25
N ILE A 946 -5.13 -21.44 18.07
CA ILE A 946 -4.86 -21.15 19.47
C ILE A 946 -3.99 -19.89 19.59
N SER A 947 -4.54 -18.87 20.26
CA SER A 947 -3.88 -17.59 20.50
C SER A 947 -2.76 -17.78 21.52
N GLY A 948 -1.52 -17.88 21.03
CA GLY A 948 -0.31 -17.93 21.85
C GLY A 948 0.84 -17.27 21.11
N ALA A 949 1.65 -16.48 21.83
CA ALA A 949 2.84 -15.87 21.27
C ALA A 949 3.83 -16.96 20.86
N ALA A 950 4.43 -16.79 19.69
CA ALA A 950 5.40 -17.73 19.16
C ALA A 950 6.32 -17.00 18.18
N ALA A 951 7.62 -17.19 18.34
CA ALA A 951 8.63 -16.59 17.49
C ALA A 951 9.75 -17.59 17.20
N ALA A 952 10.36 -17.45 16.04
CA ALA A 952 11.52 -18.24 15.65
C ALA A 952 12.54 -17.36 14.93
N ASP A 953 13.79 -17.77 15.03
CA ASP A 953 14.94 -17.08 14.50
C ASP A 953 16.02 -18.10 14.09
N ALA A 954 16.98 -17.64 13.31
CA ALA A 954 18.17 -18.40 12.99
C ALA A 954 19.41 -17.52 12.97
N PHE A 955 20.57 -18.15 13.15
CA PHE A 955 21.85 -17.51 12.88
C PHE A 955 22.63 -18.35 11.86
N ALA A 956 23.56 -17.68 11.16
CA ALA A 956 24.56 -18.32 10.33
C ALA A 956 25.87 -17.53 10.45
N GLU A 957 26.98 -18.19 10.71
CA GLU A 957 28.30 -17.56 10.80
C GLU A 957 29.38 -18.57 10.44
N GLY A 958 30.16 -18.26 9.41
CA GLY A 958 31.15 -19.20 8.88
C GLY A 958 30.48 -20.54 8.52
N ASP A 959 31.01 -21.64 9.04
CA ASP A 959 30.50 -23.00 8.77
C ASP A 959 29.40 -23.47 9.74
N GLN A 960 28.92 -22.58 10.61
CA GLN A 960 27.91 -22.88 11.64
C GLN A 960 26.61 -22.14 11.38
N ALA A 961 25.51 -22.77 11.76
CA ALA A 961 24.20 -22.15 11.80
C ALA A 961 23.40 -22.70 12.98
N GLY A 962 22.32 -22.04 13.34
CA GLY A 962 21.42 -22.54 14.37
C GLY A 962 20.00 -22.08 14.15
N LEU A 963 19.05 -22.90 14.59
CA LEU A 963 17.62 -22.63 14.53
C LEU A 963 17.08 -22.59 15.96
N GLY A 964 16.38 -21.51 16.30
CA GLY A 964 15.78 -21.32 17.62
C GLY A 964 14.34 -20.89 17.48
N GLY A 965 13.48 -21.37 18.38
CA GLY A 965 12.12 -20.90 18.41
C GLY A 965 11.38 -21.34 19.65
N TRP A 966 10.35 -20.57 19.99
CA TRP A 966 9.56 -20.77 21.19
C TRP A 966 8.09 -20.49 20.94
N TRP A 967 7.24 -21.09 21.77
CA TRP A 967 5.81 -20.81 21.82
C TRP A 967 5.27 -21.03 23.23
N ILE A 968 4.08 -20.52 23.46
CA ILE A 968 3.37 -20.67 24.73
C ILE A 968 2.12 -21.50 24.51
N GLU A 969 1.84 -22.40 25.45
CA GLU A 969 0.61 -23.19 25.46
C GLU A 969 -0.59 -22.30 25.84
N PRO A 970 -1.80 -22.59 25.32
CA PRO A 970 -3.00 -21.82 25.65
C PRO A 970 -3.19 -21.68 27.16
N GLY A 971 -3.37 -20.44 27.62
CA GLY A 971 -3.65 -20.10 29.02
C GLY A 971 -2.40 -19.84 29.88
N GLU A 972 -1.18 -20.06 29.37
CA GLU A 972 0.04 -19.72 30.08
C GLU A 972 0.49 -18.26 29.82
N HIS A 973 1.22 -17.68 30.78
CA HIS A 973 1.77 -16.32 30.66
C HIS A 973 3.15 -16.32 29.98
N ILE A 974 3.45 -15.24 29.25
CA ILE A 974 4.75 -15.02 28.60
C ILE A 974 5.86 -14.91 29.65
N HIS A 975 6.61 -15.99 29.83
CA HIS A 975 7.75 -16.09 30.74
C HIS A 975 8.68 -17.24 30.31
N PRO A 976 10.01 -17.13 30.43
CA PRO A 976 10.95 -18.18 29.99
C PRO A 976 10.68 -19.58 30.59
N ARG A 977 10.24 -19.66 31.85
CA ARG A 977 9.86 -20.94 32.48
C ARG A 977 8.61 -21.61 31.88
N ASN A 978 7.79 -20.84 31.17
CA ASN A 978 6.51 -21.30 30.62
C ASN A 978 6.60 -21.58 29.12
N ILE A 979 7.65 -21.13 28.42
CA ILE A 979 7.75 -21.41 26.99
C ILE A 979 8.07 -22.90 26.75
N ARG A 980 7.48 -23.44 25.69
CA ARG A 980 8.06 -24.58 24.98
C ARG A 980 8.99 -24.06 23.90
N TYR A 981 10.05 -24.79 23.63
CA TYR A 981 11.09 -24.30 22.72
C TYR A 981 11.83 -25.42 21.99
N PHE A 982 12.49 -25.06 20.91
CA PHE A 982 13.52 -25.87 20.26
C PHE A 982 14.78 -25.02 20.06
N ALA A 983 15.91 -25.70 20.02
CA ALA A 983 17.22 -25.12 19.76
C ALA A 983 18.06 -26.18 19.06
N ILE A 984 18.47 -25.90 17.83
CA ILE A 984 19.13 -26.83 16.91
C ILE A 984 20.42 -26.19 16.41
N SER A 985 21.55 -26.84 16.63
CA SER A 985 22.84 -26.44 16.07
C SER A 985 23.13 -27.22 14.79
N LEU A 986 23.56 -26.51 13.75
CA LEU A 986 23.83 -27.03 12.42
C LEU A 986 25.27 -26.68 12.02
N ARG A 987 25.90 -27.55 11.25
CA ARG A 987 27.15 -27.28 10.55
C ARG A 987 26.96 -27.43 9.06
N LEU A 988 27.85 -26.84 8.27
CA LEU A 988 27.85 -26.95 6.81
C LEU A 988 27.73 -28.42 6.33
N ARG A 989 28.41 -29.36 7.00
CA ARG A 989 28.36 -30.80 6.69
C ARG A 989 27.02 -31.48 6.96
N ASP A 990 26.16 -30.87 7.78
CA ASP A 990 24.87 -31.43 8.14
C ASP A 990 23.79 -31.11 7.09
N LEU A 991 24.09 -30.20 6.16
CA LEU A 991 23.17 -29.68 5.16
C LEU A 991 23.30 -30.45 3.83
N PRO A 992 22.18 -30.68 3.12
CA PRO A 992 22.22 -31.40 1.86
C PRO A 992 22.87 -30.54 0.76
N ALA A 993 23.55 -31.18 -0.18
CA ALA A 993 24.31 -30.50 -1.24
C ALA A 993 23.46 -29.51 -2.08
N TRP A 994 22.16 -29.79 -2.26
CA TRP A 994 21.27 -28.89 -3.00
C TRP A 994 21.01 -27.58 -2.25
N PHE A 995 21.00 -27.59 -0.91
CA PHE A 995 20.77 -26.40 -0.09
C PHE A 995 21.98 -25.47 -0.13
N LEU A 996 23.19 -26.05 -0.26
CA LEU A 996 24.46 -25.33 -0.35
C LEU A 996 24.80 -24.86 -1.77
N LYS A 997 24.09 -25.34 -2.80
CA LYS A 997 24.35 -25.03 -4.23
C LYS A 997 24.48 -23.53 -4.55
N PRO A 998 23.73 -22.61 -3.90
CA PRO A 998 23.86 -21.17 -4.17
C PRO A 998 25.17 -20.55 -3.68
N LEU A 999 25.93 -21.23 -2.81
CA LEU A 999 27.24 -20.77 -2.37
C LEU A 999 28.29 -20.95 -3.46
N GLU A 1000 29.28 -20.07 -3.49
CA GLU A 1000 30.42 -20.21 -4.39
C GLU A 1000 31.20 -21.48 -4.07
N LYS A 1001 31.85 -22.06 -5.09
CA LYS A 1001 32.55 -23.34 -4.94
C LYS A 1001 33.74 -23.18 -3.99
N GLY A 1002 33.66 -23.80 -2.82
CA GLY A 1002 34.69 -23.72 -1.78
C GLY A 1002 34.40 -22.66 -0.70
N ASP A 1003 33.33 -21.88 -0.87
CA ASP A 1003 32.82 -21.00 0.17
C ASP A 1003 32.29 -21.84 1.34
N ARG A 1004 32.68 -21.42 2.55
CA ARG A 1004 32.28 -22.05 3.81
C ARG A 1004 31.32 -21.17 4.60
N ASN A 1005 31.01 -19.97 4.11
CA ASN A 1005 30.16 -19.02 4.80
C ASN A 1005 28.68 -19.33 4.55
N LEU A 1006 27.94 -19.67 5.60
CA LEU A 1006 26.51 -19.94 5.55
C LEU A 1006 25.65 -18.67 5.60
N GLN A 1007 26.22 -17.50 5.91
CA GLN A 1007 25.49 -16.24 6.06
C GLN A 1007 24.64 -15.83 4.84
N PRO A 1008 25.06 -16.05 3.58
CA PRO A 1008 24.23 -15.77 2.41
C PRO A 1008 22.89 -16.53 2.38
N LEU A 1009 22.76 -17.62 3.16
CA LEU A 1009 21.58 -18.47 3.23
C LEU A 1009 20.68 -18.15 4.44
N ILE A 1010 20.95 -17.09 5.20
CA ILE A 1010 20.26 -16.77 6.47
C ILE A 1010 18.73 -16.75 6.36
N ALA A 1011 18.19 -16.13 5.31
CA ALA A 1011 16.74 -16.08 5.10
C ALA A 1011 16.11 -17.47 4.92
N ALA A 1012 16.85 -18.44 4.36
CA ALA A 1012 16.36 -19.81 4.24
C ALA A 1012 16.40 -20.55 5.58
N PHE A 1013 17.39 -20.28 6.44
CA PHE A 1013 17.44 -20.83 7.79
C PHE A 1013 16.33 -20.29 8.68
N GLU A 1014 16.06 -18.99 8.66
CA GLU A 1014 14.95 -18.40 9.41
C GLU A 1014 13.60 -18.92 8.91
N ALA A 1015 13.41 -19.03 7.59
CA ALA A 1015 12.20 -19.66 7.03
C ALA A 1015 12.06 -21.13 7.47
N LEU A 1016 13.18 -21.86 7.59
CA LEU A 1016 13.18 -23.23 8.11
C LEU A 1016 12.85 -23.25 9.61
N ALA A 1017 13.35 -22.29 10.39
CA ALA A 1017 13.01 -22.14 11.81
C ALA A 1017 11.50 -21.89 11.99
N GLN A 1018 10.87 -21.10 11.11
CA GLN A 1018 9.42 -20.88 11.09
C GLN A 1018 8.64 -22.17 10.78
N LEU A 1019 9.11 -22.97 9.81
CA LEU A 1019 8.53 -24.29 9.50
C LEU A 1019 8.67 -25.26 10.68
N VAL A 1020 9.84 -25.29 11.33
CA VAL A 1020 10.09 -26.10 12.52
C VAL A 1020 9.15 -25.69 13.67
N LEU A 1021 9.02 -24.39 13.91
CA LEU A 1021 8.09 -23.83 14.89
C LEU A 1021 6.64 -24.23 14.57
N LEU A 1022 6.28 -24.28 13.28
CA LEU A 1022 4.94 -24.68 12.83
C LEU A 1022 4.66 -26.14 13.18
N GLU A 1023 5.60 -27.05 12.88
CA GLU A 1023 5.47 -28.46 13.25
C GLU A 1023 5.35 -28.64 14.77
N CYS A 1024 6.26 -28.01 15.53
CA CYS A 1024 6.27 -28.10 16.99
C CYS A 1024 4.93 -27.69 17.61
N ARG A 1025 4.33 -26.61 17.10
CA ARG A 1025 3.04 -26.13 17.56
C ARG A 1025 1.89 -27.02 17.08
N CYS A 1026 1.98 -27.58 15.88
CA CYS A 1026 0.97 -28.50 15.35
C CYS A 1026 0.78 -29.74 16.22
N LEU A 1027 1.86 -30.26 16.84
CA LEU A 1027 1.80 -31.40 17.76
C LEU A 1027 0.93 -31.15 19.00
N SER A 1028 0.69 -29.88 19.35
CA SER A 1028 -0.02 -29.48 20.57
C SER A 1028 -1.46 -29.04 20.29
N LEU A 1029 -1.90 -29.08 19.03
CA LEU A 1029 -3.26 -28.72 18.63
C LEU A 1029 -4.22 -29.92 18.74
N PRO A 1030 -5.48 -29.71 19.19
CA PRO A 1030 -6.52 -30.69 18.95
C PRO A 1030 -6.65 -30.91 17.44
N ARG A 1031 -6.84 -32.17 17.01
CA ARG A 1031 -7.16 -32.48 15.61
C ARG A 1031 -8.32 -31.58 15.20
N THR A 1032 -8.13 -30.85 14.10
CA THR A 1032 -9.06 -29.82 13.63
C THR A 1032 -10.49 -30.37 13.62
N GLY A 1033 -11.39 -29.65 14.29
CA GLY A 1033 -12.82 -29.91 14.21
C GLY A 1033 -13.36 -29.64 12.80
N ASP A 1034 -14.65 -29.88 12.62
CA ASP A 1034 -15.35 -29.92 11.33
C ASP A 1034 -15.40 -28.59 10.51
N VAL A 1035 -14.59 -27.56 10.78
CA VAL A 1035 -14.72 -26.23 10.15
C VAL A 1035 -13.37 -25.62 9.71
N GLY A 1036 -13.11 -25.66 8.39
CA GLY A 1036 -12.10 -24.85 7.69
C GLY A 1036 -10.63 -25.17 7.96
N TRP A 1037 -9.74 -24.30 7.47
CA TRP A 1037 -8.31 -24.31 7.81
C TRP A 1037 -8.05 -23.58 9.13
N LEU A 1038 -6.95 -23.89 9.82
CA LEU A 1038 -6.57 -23.24 11.08
C LEU A 1038 -5.49 -22.18 10.86
N ALA A 1039 -5.78 -20.92 11.18
CA ALA A 1039 -4.79 -19.84 11.10
C ALA A 1039 -3.77 -19.94 12.24
N MET A 1040 -2.49 -20.03 11.89
CA MET A 1040 -1.38 -20.05 12.85
C MET A 1040 -0.48 -18.84 12.69
N ARG A 1041 -0.39 -18.02 13.75
CA ARG A 1041 0.42 -16.79 13.75
C ARG A 1041 1.79 -17.02 14.38
N GLN A 1042 2.85 -16.60 13.71
CA GLN A 1042 4.23 -16.68 14.20
C GLN A 1042 4.95 -15.35 13.93
N GLU A 1043 5.97 -15.04 14.73
CA GLU A 1043 6.76 -13.83 14.60
C GLU A 1043 8.15 -14.13 14.03
N CYS A 1044 8.62 -13.23 13.17
CA CYS A 1044 9.95 -13.26 12.53
C CYS A 1044 10.46 -11.83 12.37
N ASP A 1045 11.74 -11.58 12.60
CA ASP A 1045 12.39 -10.28 12.40
C ASP A 1045 12.95 -10.06 11.00
N ASN A 1046 13.12 -11.12 10.22
CA ASN A 1046 13.55 -10.98 8.84
C ASN A 1046 12.42 -10.61 7.89
N MET A 1047 12.46 -9.36 7.42
CA MET A 1047 11.46 -8.84 6.48
C MET A 1047 11.45 -9.54 5.12
N GLY A 1048 12.59 -10.10 4.70
CA GLY A 1048 12.68 -10.94 3.52
C GLY A 1048 11.83 -12.22 3.65
N VAL A 1049 11.89 -12.89 4.81
CA VAL A 1049 11.08 -14.09 5.12
C VAL A 1049 9.62 -13.73 5.25
N VAL A 1050 9.29 -12.68 6.02
CA VAL A 1050 7.91 -12.19 6.16
C VAL A 1050 7.31 -11.88 4.78
N GLY A 1051 8.05 -11.15 3.94
CA GLY A 1051 7.62 -10.81 2.59
C GLY A 1051 7.48 -12.01 1.65
N ALA A 1052 8.39 -12.98 1.71
CA ALA A 1052 8.35 -14.18 0.88
C ALA A 1052 7.19 -15.12 1.28
N SER A 1053 6.96 -15.29 2.59
CA SER A 1053 5.84 -16.06 3.14
C SER A 1053 4.50 -15.41 2.83
N ALA A 1054 4.38 -14.09 2.96
CA ALA A 1054 3.15 -13.36 2.61
C ALA A 1054 2.80 -13.45 1.11
N LYS A 1055 3.82 -13.45 0.23
CA LYS A 1055 3.64 -13.68 -1.22
C LYS A 1055 3.38 -15.16 -1.55
N GLY A 1056 3.73 -16.06 -0.64
CA GLY A 1056 3.72 -17.51 -0.83
C GLY A 1056 4.75 -17.99 -1.85
N MET A 1057 5.80 -17.22 -2.16
CA MET A 1057 6.82 -17.64 -3.14
C MET A 1057 8.12 -16.83 -3.03
N SER A 1058 9.22 -17.46 -3.45
CA SER A 1058 10.53 -16.85 -3.71
C SER A 1058 11.10 -17.45 -5.00
N LEU A 1059 11.86 -16.68 -5.78
CA LEU A 1059 12.63 -17.22 -6.92
C LEU A 1059 14.05 -17.63 -6.51
N LYS A 1060 14.48 -17.33 -5.27
CA LYS A 1060 15.84 -17.60 -4.80
C LYS A 1060 15.86 -18.92 -4.03
N GLU A 1061 16.71 -19.85 -4.47
CA GLU A 1061 17.07 -21.03 -3.69
C GLU A 1061 18.08 -20.65 -2.58
N PRO A 1062 18.07 -21.32 -1.41
CA PRO A 1062 17.20 -22.46 -1.05
C PRO A 1062 15.87 -22.04 -0.40
N LEU A 1063 15.62 -20.73 -0.22
CA LEU A 1063 14.39 -20.20 0.38
C LEU A 1063 13.12 -20.67 -0.36
N ALA A 1064 13.15 -20.74 -1.69
CA ALA A 1064 12.04 -21.26 -2.49
C ALA A 1064 11.67 -22.71 -2.09
N SER A 1065 12.67 -23.59 -1.95
CA SER A 1065 12.47 -24.96 -1.49
C SER A 1065 11.91 -25.05 -0.07
N VAL A 1066 12.36 -24.19 0.85
CA VAL A 1066 11.82 -24.14 2.22
C VAL A 1066 10.34 -23.73 2.23
N LEU A 1067 9.96 -22.75 1.40
CA LEU A 1067 8.56 -22.34 1.24
C LEU A 1067 7.70 -23.44 0.61
N GLN A 1068 8.25 -24.25 -0.30
CA GLN A 1068 7.56 -25.44 -0.83
C GLN A 1068 7.26 -26.45 0.28
N SER A 1069 8.25 -26.73 1.14
CA SER A 1069 8.04 -27.60 2.30
C SER A 1069 6.99 -27.03 3.27
N ALA A 1070 7.03 -25.73 3.54
CA ALA A 1070 6.03 -25.09 4.40
C ALA A 1070 4.62 -25.11 3.80
N GLY A 1071 4.50 -24.85 2.49
CA GLY A 1071 3.23 -24.94 1.77
C GLY A 1071 2.63 -26.34 1.80
N LEU A 1072 3.45 -27.38 1.60
CA LEU A 1072 2.99 -28.78 1.67
C LEU A 1072 2.57 -29.14 3.10
N PHE A 1073 3.36 -28.77 4.10
CA PHE A 1073 3.04 -29.02 5.50
C PHE A 1073 1.70 -28.38 5.90
N CYS A 1074 1.48 -27.13 5.48
CA CYS A 1074 0.21 -26.42 5.70
C CYS A 1074 -0.97 -27.17 5.05
N ALA A 1075 -0.79 -27.64 3.83
CA ALA A 1075 -1.83 -28.36 3.10
C ALA A 1075 -2.15 -29.73 3.73
N GLU A 1076 -1.14 -30.47 4.22
CA GLU A 1076 -1.30 -31.75 4.92
C GLU A 1076 -2.05 -31.64 6.24
N HIS A 1077 -1.88 -30.53 6.95
CA HIS A 1077 -2.44 -30.33 8.29
C HIS A 1077 -3.64 -29.36 8.31
N GLY A 1078 -4.06 -28.83 7.15
CA GLY A 1078 -5.14 -27.86 7.04
C GLY A 1078 -4.84 -26.54 7.79
N LEU A 1079 -3.63 -26.01 7.62
CA LEU A 1079 -3.15 -24.82 8.32
C LEU A 1079 -2.97 -23.62 7.38
N ASP A 1080 -3.24 -22.42 7.88
CA ASP A 1080 -2.93 -21.15 7.24
C ASP A 1080 -1.83 -20.43 8.05
N LEU A 1081 -0.57 -20.58 7.63
CA LEU A 1081 0.57 -19.96 8.28
C LEU A 1081 0.62 -18.45 8.00
N ARG A 1082 0.59 -17.64 9.07
CA ARG A 1082 0.66 -16.17 9.02
C ARG A 1082 1.87 -15.69 9.81
N ILE A 1083 2.92 -15.30 9.09
CA ILE A 1083 4.14 -14.75 9.70
C ILE A 1083 4.02 -13.22 9.79
N THR A 1084 4.26 -12.66 10.96
CA THR A 1084 4.27 -11.22 11.22
C THR A 1084 5.64 -10.74 11.65
N HIS A 1085 5.96 -9.48 11.33
CA HIS A 1085 7.23 -8.89 11.72
C HIS A 1085 7.29 -8.62 13.22
N VAL A 1086 8.39 -9.03 13.86
CA VAL A 1086 8.79 -8.57 15.20
C VAL A 1086 10.15 -7.88 15.07
N ALA A 1087 10.39 -6.79 15.81
CA ALA A 1087 11.72 -6.18 15.77
C ALA A 1087 12.75 -7.11 16.44
N GLY A 1088 13.97 -7.24 15.91
CA GLY A 1088 14.99 -8.13 16.48
C GLY A 1088 15.27 -7.88 17.98
N VAL A 1089 15.21 -6.62 18.42
CA VAL A 1089 15.32 -6.27 19.86
C VAL A 1089 14.22 -6.86 20.76
N ARG A 1090 13.10 -7.29 20.17
CA ARG A 1090 11.98 -8.00 20.81
C ARG A 1090 12.00 -9.51 20.53
N ASN A 1091 12.83 -9.98 19.60
CA ASN A 1091 12.97 -11.40 19.24
C ASN A 1091 14.09 -12.12 20.01
N LYS A 1092 14.59 -11.51 21.10
CA LYS A 1092 15.79 -11.96 21.84
C LYS A 1092 15.77 -13.41 22.28
N TRP A 1093 14.61 -13.96 22.68
CA TRP A 1093 14.52 -15.35 23.09
C TRP A 1093 14.73 -16.32 21.93
N ALA A 1094 14.19 -16.02 20.75
CA ALA A 1094 14.42 -16.86 19.59
C ALA A 1094 15.88 -16.77 19.11
N ASP A 1095 16.48 -15.57 19.14
CA ASP A 1095 17.90 -15.37 18.83
C ASP A 1095 18.82 -16.11 19.83
N ALA A 1096 18.56 -16.00 21.14
CA ALA A 1096 19.31 -16.72 22.17
C ALA A 1096 19.16 -18.25 22.03
N LEU A 1097 17.97 -18.73 21.66
CA LEU A 1097 17.73 -20.15 21.39
C LEU A 1097 18.45 -20.64 20.12
N SER A 1098 18.59 -19.78 19.11
CA SER A 1098 19.26 -20.15 17.86
C SER A 1098 20.78 -20.24 18.06
N ARG A 1099 21.37 -19.32 18.85
CA ARG A 1099 22.83 -19.22 19.08
C ARG A 1099 23.36 -20.05 20.25
N GLY A 1100 22.52 -20.40 21.21
CA GLY A 1100 22.90 -21.25 22.35
C GLY A 1100 23.30 -20.50 23.61
N TYR A 1101 23.72 -21.27 24.63
CA TYR A 1101 23.94 -20.81 26.01
C TYR A 1101 24.83 -19.58 26.16
N ALA A 1102 25.88 -19.46 25.33
CA ALA A 1102 26.88 -18.41 25.45
C ALA A 1102 26.35 -16.98 25.22
N VAL A 1103 25.20 -16.83 24.58
CA VAL A 1103 24.62 -15.52 24.25
C VAL A 1103 23.79 -14.94 25.39
N ASP A 1104 23.10 -15.79 26.15
CA ASP A 1104 22.23 -15.36 27.26
C ASP A 1104 22.09 -16.47 28.31
N ALA A 1105 23.12 -16.65 29.13
CA ALA A 1105 23.17 -17.70 30.16
C ALA A 1105 22.01 -17.59 31.16
N GLU A 1106 21.63 -16.37 31.55
CA GLU A 1106 20.53 -16.13 32.49
C GLU A 1106 19.20 -16.61 31.91
N PHE A 1107 18.92 -16.30 30.63
CA PHE A 1107 17.75 -16.82 29.94
C PHE A 1107 17.73 -18.35 29.89
N TRP A 1108 18.86 -18.97 29.53
CA TRP A 1108 18.96 -20.42 29.43
C TRP A 1108 18.79 -21.13 30.79
N ASP A 1109 19.32 -20.57 31.87
CA ASP A 1109 19.16 -21.10 33.23
C ASP A 1109 17.70 -21.03 33.72
N MET A 1110 16.88 -20.17 33.12
CA MET A 1110 15.44 -20.09 33.40
C MET A 1110 14.59 -21.08 32.61
N LEU A 1111 15.14 -21.78 31.62
CA LEU A 1111 14.39 -22.72 30.78
C LEU A 1111 14.16 -24.06 31.50
N ASP A 1112 13.01 -24.67 31.26
CA ASP A 1112 12.73 -26.05 31.68
C ASP A 1112 13.06 -27.02 30.54
N GLU A 1113 14.12 -27.82 30.69
CA GLU A 1113 14.54 -28.80 29.67
C GLU A 1113 13.45 -29.84 29.36
N ARG A 1114 12.48 -30.07 30.26
CA ARG A 1114 11.32 -30.95 29.99
C ARG A 1114 10.37 -30.36 28.94
N ARG A 1115 10.40 -29.05 28.73
CA ARG A 1115 9.60 -28.32 27.73
C ARG A 1115 10.32 -28.18 26.39
N ARG A 1116 11.57 -28.63 26.28
CA ARG A 1116 12.32 -28.63 25.02
C ARG A 1116 11.80 -29.71 24.07
N VAL A 1117 11.50 -29.32 22.84
CA VAL A 1117 11.13 -30.21 21.75
C VAL A 1117 12.32 -30.39 20.81
N ARG A 1118 12.47 -31.61 20.26
CA ARG A 1118 13.53 -31.99 19.32
C ARG A 1118 12.92 -32.42 17.99
N PRO A 1119 12.54 -31.47 17.13
CA PRO A 1119 11.88 -31.75 15.85
C PRO A 1119 12.87 -32.30 14.81
N ASP A 1120 12.38 -33.11 13.89
CA ASP A 1120 13.17 -33.64 12.77
C ASP A 1120 13.17 -32.63 11.60
N TRP A 1121 14.04 -31.62 11.73
CA TRP A 1121 14.17 -30.56 10.74
C TRP A 1121 14.58 -31.08 9.35
N ARG A 1122 15.28 -32.23 9.25
CA ARG A 1122 15.71 -32.80 7.97
C ARG A 1122 14.52 -33.31 7.19
N ARG A 1123 13.63 -34.06 7.85
CA ARG A 1123 12.37 -34.50 7.27
C ARG A 1123 11.55 -33.31 6.76
N LEU A 1124 11.41 -32.25 7.57
CA LEU A 1124 10.66 -31.05 7.18
C LEU A 1124 11.28 -30.36 5.95
N LEU A 1125 12.60 -30.22 5.92
CA LEU A 1125 13.31 -29.57 4.82
C LEU A 1125 13.10 -30.32 3.49
N GLU A 1126 12.94 -31.64 3.52
CA GLU A 1126 12.79 -32.47 2.32
C GLU A 1126 11.36 -32.56 1.76
N LEU A 1127 10.32 -32.15 2.50
CA LEU A 1127 8.91 -32.27 2.11
C LEU A 1127 8.63 -31.72 0.69
N GLY A 1128 9.11 -30.51 0.38
CA GLY A 1128 8.85 -29.83 -0.90
C GLY A 1128 9.59 -30.41 -2.10
N ARG A 1129 10.61 -31.26 -1.90
CA ARG A 1129 11.52 -31.75 -2.97
C ARG A 1129 10.93 -32.91 -3.76
N CYS A 1130 10.06 -33.71 -3.16
CA CYS A 1130 9.31 -34.76 -3.82
C CYS A 1130 7.82 -34.57 -3.52
N PRO A 1131 7.19 -33.53 -4.11
CA PRO A 1131 5.83 -33.18 -3.75
C PRO A 1131 4.89 -34.30 -4.19
N VAL A 1132 4.17 -34.85 -3.22
CA VAL A 1132 3.06 -35.79 -3.43
C VAL A 1132 1.80 -35.10 -2.96
N MET A 1133 0.66 -35.41 -3.56
CA MET A 1133 -0.63 -34.90 -3.08
C MET A 1133 -0.82 -35.27 -1.61
N PRO A 1134 -1.11 -34.29 -0.73
CA PRO A 1134 -1.45 -34.55 0.67
C PRO A 1134 -2.61 -35.52 0.80
N ARG A 1135 -2.52 -36.43 1.79
CA ARG A 1135 -3.61 -37.37 2.07
C ARG A 1135 -4.75 -36.62 2.77
N GLY A 1136 -5.95 -36.62 2.16
CA GLY A 1136 -7.16 -36.03 2.76
C GLY A 1136 -7.57 -34.65 2.22
N LEU A 1137 -6.92 -34.16 1.16
CA LEU A 1137 -7.34 -32.97 0.39
C LEU A 1137 -8.29 -33.28 -0.76
#